data_AF-A0A4V6PFN5-F1
#
_entry.id   AF-A0A4V6PFN5-F1
#
_cell.length_a   1.000
_cell.length_b   1.000
_cell.length_c   1.000
_cell.angle_alpha   90.00
_cell.angle_beta   90.00
_cell.angle_gamma   90.00
#
_symmetry.space_group_name_H-M   'P 1'
#
loop_
_entity.id
_entity.type
_entity.pdbx_description
1 polymer ?
#
loop_
_entity_poly.entity_id
_entity_poly.type
_entity_poly.pdbx_seq_one_letter_code
_entity_poly.pdbx_strand_id
1 'polypeptide(L)'
;MFIIFNYLKKHLTAVGISVLLLGSVLLTGYTDNKDFTLNSADSLQLNPFVEPDFPFISTSLDARKLGSSFPTDNMSARSLALQLGDSAYVCFDTDLLRWTAGWTGKFLPMVLMAQISYKDFFNKNNKVTTVLGSPKIATGLYPGWSEGKPVFEDIRPAAERPGEPKWGAIAADKGRWKGLYTYGEKAVLNYSVGSADVYEMPGSFRFDDQTAFTRALQIEGGVSDLYLTAAEIDHAAGSDSKGNVVYIYQGVNNDTVTAIGILAKGQLKMKPAAIDNRYLTVHVSATAKRAEGTVVVWKGPTSKKSAFEKFMRKKHAALPDFRKGGAPHWKETVATAGKISPDTATFVTDKLTLPLPNPWKRNVRVADMAFYSDGRAAVVTFEGDVWMLEGIDKELKNIKWKRFASGLHEPMSIEVVKNEIYVFGREGIVRLHDLNADGEADFYENFSNVMAQSPESREWAGDMVYGPDGCFYIAKGGSQSNGPGVTAQVAKGFRAGSQHNGTIMKISADGRDYEMIATGLRGPYLGMHPQKGTITASDQQGNFVPSTPIYLINKGDYYGVPATAHRNDNPPIAPPLTWIPHSADRSSISQTWITSNKMGPLNGDLIHFSFAHPGLFRVLIDSSSKITQGGVSFIKADYPAPTSKGVISPADGQLYITGFNLWGSSSTGISSLLRMRYTGKPSYMPNQFKATGQGVMLGFDCELDAASVNPASFAVKRWNYKRTQEYGSGHFKMDGTTGQETMQVAAAYLSSDKKKVFLLIPEMKEVMQMEVTYKLTAKDGKKVDDVFWFTVNNTSEAKPEKEGFSNVDLALLTKKKTEEVVKTDLASVEAGREVFQKMACSGCHSEGLKTKGMYGPPFQNLYKSERHFEDGTTAIADEKYIRESILTPSARVVKGYNEEMPSFVGILSDTDIASVTLFIKSLKK
;
A
#
# COMPACT_ATOMS: atom_id res chain seq x y z
N MET A 1 26.29 -78.56 18.60
CA MET A 1 26.59 -77.44 17.68
C MET A 1 25.84 -77.51 16.34
N PHE A 2 25.33 -78.67 15.89
CA PHE A 2 24.53 -78.79 14.66
C PHE A 2 23.01 -78.52 14.80
N ILE A 3 22.49 -78.38 16.02
CA ILE A 3 21.05 -78.11 16.27
C ILE A 3 20.75 -76.59 16.33
N ILE A 4 21.75 -75.77 16.69
CA ILE A 4 21.60 -74.31 16.76
C ILE A 4 21.62 -73.67 15.36
N PHE A 5 22.35 -74.26 14.40
CA PHE A 5 22.47 -73.72 13.05
C PHE A 5 21.19 -73.87 12.20
N ASN A 6 20.38 -74.90 12.45
CA ASN A 6 19.11 -75.10 11.74
C ASN A 6 17.95 -74.26 12.31
N TYR A 7 18.05 -73.81 13.57
CA TYR A 7 17.05 -72.91 14.17
C TYR A 7 17.22 -71.47 13.65
N LEU A 8 18.46 -71.01 13.47
CA LEU A 8 18.75 -69.67 12.95
C LEU A 8 18.43 -69.49 11.45
N LYS A 9 18.44 -70.56 10.65
CA LYS A 9 18.16 -70.48 9.20
C LYS A 9 16.66 -70.30 8.87
N LYS A 10 15.76 -70.65 9.80
CA LYS A 10 14.30 -70.60 9.59
C LYS A 10 13.63 -69.33 10.13
N HIS A 11 14.32 -68.55 10.97
CA HIS A 11 13.77 -67.33 11.59
C HIS A 11 14.45 -66.01 11.18
N LEU A 12 15.56 -66.04 10.43
CA LEU A 12 16.23 -64.82 9.98
C LEU A 12 15.70 -64.21 8.66
N THR A 13 14.84 -64.91 7.92
CA THR A 13 14.40 -64.43 6.59
C THR A 13 13.17 -63.53 6.63
N ALA A 14 12.34 -63.56 7.68
CA ALA A 14 11.20 -62.63 7.78
C ALA A 14 11.57 -61.35 8.54
N VAL A 15 12.20 -61.46 9.71
CA VAL A 15 12.53 -60.29 10.55
C VAL A 15 13.69 -59.48 9.95
N GLY A 16 14.71 -60.14 9.39
CA GLY A 16 15.81 -59.45 8.71
C GLY A 16 15.37 -58.70 7.45
N ILE A 17 14.45 -59.29 6.68
CA ILE A 17 13.88 -58.64 5.49
C ILE A 17 12.92 -57.51 5.90
N SER A 18 12.10 -57.67 6.95
CA SER A 18 11.25 -56.58 7.47
C SER A 18 12.04 -55.44 8.09
N VAL A 19 13.18 -55.68 8.73
CA VAL A 19 14.04 -54.61 9.27
C VAL A 19 14.86 -53.94 8.18
N LEU A 20 15.29 -54.67 7.13
CA LEU A 20 15.89 -54.07 5.94
C LEU A 20 14.86 -53.35 5.05
N LEU A 21 13.59 -53.79 5.01
CA LEU A 21 12.48 -53.08 4.36
C LEU A 21 11.99 -51.88 5.17
N LEU A 22 11.93 -51.95 6.51
CA LEU A 22 11.68 -50.74 7.32
C LEU A 22 12.87 -49.79 7.25
N GLY A 23 14.10 -50.31 7.25
CA GLY A 23 15.31 -49.53 7.07
C GLY A 23 15.35 -48.86 5.70
N SER A 24 14.98 -49.55 4.62
CA SER A 24 14.90 -48.96 3.28
C SER A 24 13.65 -48.10 3.10
N VAL A 25 12.50 -48.37 3.73
CA VAL A 25 11.35 -47.46 3.72
C VAL A 25 11.64 -46.19 4.55
N LEU A 26 12.45 -46.28 5.61
CA LEU A 26 12.90 -45.12 6.38
C LEU A 26 14.10 -44.38 5.74
N LEU A 27 14.93 -45.06 4.93
CA LEU A 27 16.09 -44.48 4.23
C LEU A 27 15.82 -44.11 2.76
N THR A 28 14.75 -44.63 2.15
CA THR A 28 14.38 -44.43 0.74
C THR A 28 12.87 -44.20 0.49
N GLY A 29 12.05 -44.07 1.54
CA GLY A 29 10.58 -44.05 1.45
C GLY A 29 9.89 -42.89 2.17
N TYR A 30 10.34 -41.66 1.94
CA TYR A 30 9.48 -40.53 1.61
C TYR A 30 10.36 -39.56 0.81
N THR A 31 10.79 -39.99 -0.37
CA THR A 31 11.00 -39.01 -1.45
C THR A 31 9.61 -38.50 -1.78
N ASP A 32 9.16 -37.53 -0.98
CA ASP A 32 8.00 -36.71 -1.27
C ASP A 32 8.34 -36.07 -2.62
N ASN A 33 7.87 -36.69 -3.71
CA ASN A 33 7.90 -36.12 -5.06
C ASN A 33 6.97 -34.92 -5.01
N LYS A 34 7.43 -33.86 -4.34
CA LYS A 34 6.75 -32.58 -4.31
C LYS A 34 6.92 -32.02 -5.71
N ASP A 35 5.80 -31.89 -6.40
CA ASP A 35 5.74 -31.10 -7.61
C ASP A 35 6.13 -29.67 -7.24
N PHE A 36 7.41 -29.35 -7.42
CA PHE A 36 7.95 -28.03 -7.14
C PHE A 36 7.50 -27.09 -8.24
N THR A 37 6.73 -26.09 -7.85
CA THR A 37 6.32 -25.05 -8.77
C THR A 37 7.51 -24.18 -9.18
N LEU A 38 7.93 -24.27 -10.45
CA LEU A 38 8.93 -23.40 -11.05
C LEU A 38 8.22 -22.20 -11.69
N ASN A 39 8.30 -21.05 -11.01
CA ASN A 39 7.61 -19.79 -11.35
C ASN A 39 7.59 -19.42 -12.85
N SER A 40 6.40 -19.27 -13.43
CA SER A 40 6.16 -18.46 -14.64
C SER A 40 4.95 -17.53 -14.40
N ALA A 41 5.19 -16.33 -13.86
CA ALA A 41 4.14 -15.35 -13.55
C ALA A 41 3.40 -14.83 -14.80
N ASP A 42 4.03 -14.91 -15.97
CA ASP A 42 3.54 -14.24 -17.18
C ASP A 42 2.55 -15.06 -18.02
N SER A 43 2.14 -16.26 -17.56
CA SER A 43 1.25 -17.16 -18.32
C SER A 43 0.06 -17.73 -17.53
N LEU A 44 -0.23 -17.23 -16.33
CA LEU A 44 -1.24 -17.84 -15.46
C LEU A 44 -2.66 -17.41 -15.85
N GLN A 45 -3.49 -18.38 -16.23
CA GLN A 45 -4.93 -18.21 -16.32
C GLN A 45 -5.50 -17.98 -14.92
N LEU A 46 -5.64 -16.72 -14.51
CA LEU A 46 -6.16 -16.37 -13.19
C LEU A 46 -7.68 -16.58 -13.09
N ASN A 47 -8.12 -17.12 -11.96
CA ASN A 47 -9.54 -17.18 -11.57
C ASN A 47 -10.11 -15.77 -11.37
N PRO A 48 -11.43 -15.59 -11.14
CA PRO A 48 -12.00 -14.29 -10.80
C PRO A 48 -11.33 -13.62 -9.59
N PHE A 49 -11.39 -12.29 -9.50
CA PHE A 49 -10.81 -11.53 -8.37
C PHE A 49 -11.50 -11.88 -7.04
N VAL A 50 -12.82 -12.11 -7.09
CA VAL A 50 -13.62 -12.57 -5.95
C VAL A 50 -13.93 -14.04 -6.13
N GLU A 51 -13.64 -14.84 -5.12
CA GLU A 51 -13.92 -16.26 -5.13
C GLU A 51 -15.43 -16.49 -4.99
N PRO A 52 -16.07 -17.31 -5.83
CA PRO A 52 -17.51 -17.54 -5.77
C PRO A 52 -18.01 -18.08 -4.43
N ASP A 53 -17.17 -18.84 -3.73
CA ASP A 53 -17.44 -19.51 -2.45
C ASP A 53 -16.92 -18.73 -1.23
N PHE A 54 -16.28 -17.57 -1.43
CA PHE A 54 -15.84 -16.72 -0.32
C PHE A 54 -16.87 -15.62 -0.04
N PRO A 55 -17.31 -15.41 1.22
CA PRO A 55 -18.55 -14.68 1.49
C PRO A 55 -18.52 -13.17 1.23
N PHE A 56 -17.34 -12.54 1.14
CA PHE A 56 -17.25 -11.08 1.06
C PHE A 56 -15.99 -10.54 0.37
N ILE A 57 -16.05 -9.27 -0.02
CA ILE A 57 -14.87 -8.40 -0.15
C ILE A 57 -15.13 -7.06 0.52
N SER A 58 -14.07 -6.43 1.03
CA SER A 58 -14.10 -5.03 1.45
C SER A 58 -13.92 -4.11 0.23
N THR A 59 -14.69 -3.00 0.18
CA THR A 59 -14.75 -2.06 -0.95
C THR A 59 -15.28 -0.70 -0.50
N SER A 60 -15.23 0.30 -1.37
CA SER A 60 -16.13 1.46 -1.33
C SER A 60 -17.35 1.23 -2.22
N LEU A 61 -18.42 2.01 -2.04
CA LEU A 61 -19.61 1.99 -2.92
C LEU A 61 -20.19 3.41 -3.09
N ASP A 62 -20.36 3.83 -4.35
CA ASP A 62 -21.19 4.97 -4.72
C ASP A 62 -22.56 4.46 -5.18
N ALA A 63 -23.58 4.73 -4.36
CA ALA A 63 -24.96 4.31 -4.53
C ALA A 63 -25.90 5.50 -4.80
N ARG A 64 -25.38 6.66 -5.21
CA ARG A 64 -26.20 7.85 -5.49
C ARG A 64 -27.06 7.73 -6.77
N LYS A 65 -26.74 6.76 -7.63
CA LYS A 65 -27.37 6.58 -8.95
C LYS A 65 -28.14 5.26 -9.09
N LEU A 66 -28.89 4.87 -8.05
CA LEU A 66 -29.69 3.63 -8.05
C LEU A 66 -31.07 3.75 -8.72
N GLY A 67 -31.54 4.97 -8.98
CA GLY A 67 -32.84 5.27 -9.57
C GLY A 67 -33.74 6.10 -8.64
N SER A 68 -34.85 6.60 -9.15
CA SER A 68 -35.68 7.62 -8.48
C SER A 68 -36.42 7.15 -7.22
N SER A 69 -36.56 5.84 -6.98
CA SER A 69 -37.18 5.32 -5.76
C SER A 69 -36.19 5.10 -4.61
N PHE A 70 -34.94 5.52 -4.76
CA PHE A 70 -33.86 5.29 -3.80
C PHE A 70 -33.22 6.62 -3.39
N PRO A 71 -32.59 6.68 -2.19
CA PRO A 71 -31.92 7.88 -1.72
C PRO A 71 -30.82 8.34 -2.67
N THR A 72 -30.72 9.66 -2.87
CA THR A 72 -29.73 10.29 -3.78
C THR A 72 -28.42 10.66 -3.07
N ASP A 73 -28.42 10.64 -1.75
CA ASP A 73 -27.33 10.91 -0.83
C ASP A 73 -26.79 9.61 -0.23
N ASN A 74 -26.30 8.70 -1.07
CA ASN A 74 -25.89 7.37 -0.61
C ASN A 74 -24.49 6.97 -1.09
N MET A 75 -23.51 7.03 -0.19
CA MET A 75 -22.13 6.65 -0.46
C MET A 75 -21.48 6.07 0.79
N SER A 76 -20.64 5.05 0.63
CA SER A 76 -19.96 4.39 1.75
C SER A 76 -18.50 4.16 1.40
N ALA A 77 -17.59 4.72 2.21
CA ALA A 77 -16.15 4.59 2.00
C ALA A 77 -15.62 3.22 2.43
N ARG A 78 -16.11 2.71 3.57
CA ARG A 78 -15.78 1.39 4.12
C ARG A 78 -16.99 0.48 4.13
N SER A 79 -17.07 -0.39 3.14
CA SER A 79 -18.19 -1.32 2.96
C SER A 79 -17.72 -2.75 2.78
N LEU A 80 -18.52 -3.70 3.26
CA LEU A 80 -18.38 -5.13 2.95
C LEU A 80 -19.42 -5.49 1.89
N ALA A 81 -18.97 -5.87 0.70
CA ALA A 81 -19.84 -6.43 -0.33
C ALA A 81 -19.97 -7.94 -0.11
N LEU A 82 -21.16 -8.37 0.33
CA LEU A 82 -21.47 -9.72 0.75
C LEU A 82 -22.21 -10.48 -0.35
N GLN A 83 -21.82 -11.74 -0.57
CA GLN A 83 -22.51 -12.67 -1.46
C GLN A 83 -23.59 -13.44 -0.67
N LEU A 84 -24.86 -13.37 -1.09
CA LEU A 84 -25.98 -13.93 -0.34
C LEU A 84 -26.56 -15.21 -0.96
N GLY A 85 -25.95 -15.70 -2.05
CA GLY A 85 -26.49 -16.74 -2.92
C GLY A 85 -27.53 -16.20 -3.92
N ASP A 86 -28.02 -17.04 -4.83
CA ASP A 86 -29.11 -16.71 -5.77
C ASP A 86 -28.92 -15.44 -6.62
N SER A 87 -27.66 -15.08 -6.92
CA SER A 87 -27.32 -13.79 -7.55
C SER A 87 -27.81 -12.57 -6.77
N ALA A 88 -27.88 -12.65 -5.43
CA ALA A 88 -28.24 -11.57 -4.53
C ALA A 88 -27.04 -11.13 -3.70
N TYR A 89 -26.94 -9.82 -3.49
CA TYR A 89 -25.79 -9.20 -2.83
C TYR A 89 -26.22 -8.02 -1.98
N VAL A 90 -25.37 -7.65 -1.03
CA VAL A 90 -25.55 -6.44 -0.22
C VAL A 90 -24.22 -5.81 0.10
N CYS A 91 -24.18 -4.48 0.21
CA CYS A 91 -23.07 -3.74 0.81
C CYS A 91 -23.44 -3.29 2.22
N PHE A 92 -22.68 -3.75 3.22
CA PHE A 92 -22.77 -3.30 4.61
C PHE A 92 -21.75 -2.19 4.88
N ASP A 93 -22.21 -1.01 5.23
CA ASP A 93 -21.40 0.14 5.63
C ASP A 93 -20.96 -0.03 7.09
N THR A 94 -19.65 -0.19 7.29
CA THR A 94 -19.06 -0.41 8.62
C THR A 94 -18.99 0.86 9.47
N ASP A 95 -19.07 2.04 8.86
CA ASP A 95 -18.99 3.32 9.56
C ASP A 95 -20.34 3.72 10.14
N LEU A 96 -21.43 3.44 9.40
CA LEU A 96 -22.81 3.76 9.78
C LEU A 96 -23.62 2.54 10.23
N LEU A 97 -23.04 1.33 10.22
CA LEU A 97 -23.69 0.07 10.63
C LEU A 97 -25.03 -0.18 9.88
N ARG A 98 -25.04 0.07 8.57
CA ARG A 98 -26.24 0.02 7.71
C ARG A 98 -26.02 -0.83 6.47
N TRP A 99 -27.10 -1.21 5.80
CA TRP A 99 -26.99 -1.68 4.41
C TRP A 99 -27.02 -0.48 3.48
N THR A 100 -25.90 -0.16 2.84
CA THR A 100 -25.82 0.87 1.80
C THR A 100 -26.81 0.57 0.68
N ALA A 101 -26.77 -0.66 0.16
CA ALA A 101 -27.68 -1.16 -0.87
C ALA A 101 -27.72 -2.69 -0.90
N GLY A 102 -28.86 -3.25 -1.29
CA GLY A 102 -29.05 -4.66 -1.63
C GLY A 102 -29.62 -4.80 -3.04
N TRP A 103 -29.10 -5.74 -3.83
CA TRP A 103 -29.44 -5.88 -5.26
C TRP A 103 -29.37 -7.33 -5.75
N THR A 104 -29.97 -7.58 -6.92
CA THR A 104 -29.95 -8.89 -7.59
C THR A 104 -29.30 -8.80 -8.98
N GLY A 105 -28.74 -9.88 -9.49
CA GLY A 105 -28.17 -10.00 -10.83
C GLY A 105 -26.64 -10.03 -10.85
N LYS A 106 -26.01 -9.02 -11.43
CA LYS A 106 -24.54 -8.90 -11.46
C LYS A 106 -24.02 -8.35 -10.12
N PHE A 107 -22.88 -8.85 -9.67
CA PHE A 107 -22.23 -8.41 -8.41
C PHE A 107 -21.69 -6.97 -8.50
N LEU A 108 -20.38 -6.80 -8.67
CA LEU A 108 -19.68 -5.52 -8.77
C LEU A 108 -18.76 -5.52 -10.00
N PRO A 109 -18.39 -4.35 -10.53
CA PRO A 109 -17.67 -4.26 -11.81
C PRO A 109 -16.16 -4.58 -11.73
N MET A 110 -15.60 -4.85 -10.54
CA MET A 110 -14.17 -5.08 -10.30
C MET A 110 -13.28 -3.98 -10.91
N VAL A 111 -13.43 -2.74 -10.41
CA VAL A 111 -12.86 -1.52 -10.99
C VAL A 111 -11.84 -0.79 -10.11
N LEU A 112 -11.60 -1.26 -8.88
CA LEU A 112 -10.57 -0.68 -8.01
C LEU A 112 -9.16 -1.04 -8.49
N MET A 113 -8.13 -0.39 -7.95
CA MET A 113 -6.75 -0.48 -8.47
C MET A 113 -6.23 -1.92 -8.44
N ALA A 114 -6.38 -2.62 -7.32
CA ALA A 114 -6.00 -4.04 -7.22
C ALA A 114 -6.80 -4.93 -8.18
N GLN A 115 -8.07 -4.58 -8.41
CA GLN A 115 -9.00 -5.37 -9.22
C GLN A 115 -8.72 -5.25 -10.73
N ILE A 116 -8.52 -4.03 -11.24
CA ILE A 116 -8.22 -3.82 -12.66
C ILE A 116 -6.81 -4.31 -13.01
N SER A 117 -5.88 -4.20 -12.07
CA SER A 117 -4.49 -4.64 -12.27
C SER A 117 -4.32 -6.14 -12.05
N TYR A 118 -5.37 -6.85 -11.63
CA TYR A 118 -5.27 -8.26 -11.30
C TYR A 118 -4.92 -9.14 -12.51
N LYS A 119 -5.56 -8.89 -13.67
CA LYS A 119 -5.27 -9.58 -14.94
C LYS A 119 -4.43 -8.73 -15.91
N ASP A 120 -4.36 -7.44 -15.64
CA ASP A 120 -3.66 -6.45 -16.45
C ASP A 120 -2.73 -5.64 -15.55
N PHE A 121 -1.62 -6.25 -15.10
CA PHE A 121 -0.73 -5.76 -14.03
C PHE A 121 -0.34 -4.28 -14.09
N PHE A 122 -0.35 -3.72 -15.30
CA PHE A 122 0.11 -2.38 -15.61
C PHE A 122 -1.03 -1.38 -15.87
N ASN A 123 -2.27 -1.75 -15.56
CA ASN A 123 -3.46 -0.94 -15.77
C ASN A 123 -3.85 -0.21 -14.48
N LYS A 124 -3.92 1.11 -14.57
CA LYS A 124 -4.27 2.02 -13.47
C LYS A 124 -5.57 2.80 -13.70
N ASN A 125 -6.34 2.45 -14.74
CA ASN A 125 -7.58 3.13 -15.11
C ASN A 125 -8.76 2.72 -14.21
N ASN A 126 -8.56 2.87 -12.90
CA ASN A 126 -9.53 2.46 -11.89
C ASN A 126 -10.75 3.38 -11.93
N LYS A 127 -11.85 2.90 -11.35
CA LYS A 127 -13.10 3.67 -11.20
C LYS A 127 -13.62 3.55 -9.78
N VAL A 128 -14.64 4.33 -9.48
CA VAL A 128 -15.42 4.19 -8.26
C VAL A 128 -16.39 3.04 -8.43
N THR A 129 -16.47 2.17 -7.43
CA THR A 129 -17.38 1.02 -7.43
C THR A 129 -18.84 1.48 -7.36
N THR A 130 -19.69 0.91 -8.22
CA THR A 130 -21.13 1.13 -8.27
C THR A 130 -21.88 -0.21 -8.33
N VAL A 131 -23.20 -0.17 -8.15
CA VAL A 131 -24.06 -1.36 -8.32
C VAL A 131 -24.26 -1.66 -9.82
N LEU A 132 -23.99 -2.91 -10.23
CA LEU A 132 -24.24 -3.38 -11.60
C LEU A 132 -25.62 -4.04 -11.80
N GLY A 133 -26.16 -4.64 -10.75
CA GLY A 133 -27.42 -5.37 -10.82
C GLY A 133 -28.65 -4.48 -10.67
N SER A 134 -29.80 -5.09 -10.43
CA SER A 134 -31.08 -4.42 -10.16
C SER A 134 -31.18 -4.09 -8.67
N PRO A 135 -31.12 -2.80 -8.26
CA PRO A 135 -31.24 -2.42 -6.87
C PRO A 135 -32.62 -2.77 -6.33
N LYS A 136 -32.67 -3.31 -5.11
CA LYS A 136 -33.90 -3.71 -4.42
C LYS A 136 -34.11 -2.95 -3.12
N ILE A 137 -33.02 -2.66 -2.41
CA ILE A 137 -33.01 -2.03 -1.09
C ILE A 137 -31.89 -0.99 -1.07
N ALA A 138 -32.11 0.14 -0.41
CA ALA A 138 -31.07 1.10 -0.07
C ALA A 138 -31.45 1.86 1.21
N THR A 139 -30.46 2.47 1.86
CA THR A 139 -30.65 3.46 2.94
C THR A 139 -29.85 4.72 2.60
N GLY A 140 -30.23 5.87 3.15
CA GLY A 140 -29.50 7.13 3.04
C GLY A 140 -28.31 7.23 4.01
N LEU A 141 -27.66 8.39 4.05
CA LEU A 141 -26.51 8.66 4.93
C LEU A 141 -26.92 8.94 6.39
N TYR A 142 -27.29 7.88 7.11
CA TYR A 142 -27.57 7.91 8.55
C TYR A 142 -27.30 6.53 9.17
N PRO A 143 -27.20 6.41 10.51
CA PRO A 143 -26.98 5.12 11.16
C PRO A 143 -28.05 4.09 10.79
N GLY A 144 -27.63 2.86 10.51
CA GLY A 144 -28.57 1.76 10.27
C GLY A 144 -29.34 1.38 11.54
N TRP A 145 -28.75 1.67 12.69
CA TRP A 145 -29.32 1.44 14.00
C TRP A 145 -29.31 2.70 14.87
N SER A 146 -30.29 2.81 15.75
CA SER A 146 -30.39 3.91 16.72
C SER A 146 -31.02 3.44 18.04
N GLU A 147 -30.62 4.07 19.14
CA GLU A 147 -31.13 3.80 20.50
C GLU A 147 -32.23 4.81 20.87
N GLY A 148 -33.32 4.32 21.47
CA GLY A 148 -34.42 5.12 22.02
C GLY A 148 -35.39 5.70 20.98
N LYS A 149 -34.91 6.15 19.82
CA LYS A 149 -35.75 6.61 18.70
C LYS A 149 -35.05 6.43 17.34
N PRO A 150 -35.80 6.32 16.23
CA PRO A 150 -35.24 6.36 14.88
C PRO A 150 -34.45 7.65 14.60
N VAL A 151 -33.36 7.52 13.83
CA VAL A 151 -32.50 8.63 13.38
C VAL A 151 -32.34 8.54 11.86
N PHE A 152 -32.58 9.66 11.16
CA PHE A 152 -32.53 9.77 9.70
C PHE A 152 -31.57 10.87 9.22
N GLU A 153 -30.57 11.19 10.04
CA GLU A 153 -29.53 12.19 9.74
C GLU A 153 -28.13 11.62 9.99
N ASP A 154 -27.14 12.17 9.29
CA ASP A 154 -25.75 11.76 9.45
C ASP A 154 -25.16 12.30 10.77
N ILE A 155 -25.03 11.42 11.77
CA ILE A 155 -24.51 11.76 13.11
C ILE A 155 -22.99 11.72 13.22
N ARG A 156 -22.27 11.44 12.13
CA ARG A 156 -20.80 11.43 12.16
C ARG A 156 -20.26 12.83 12.44
N PRO A 157 -19.01 12.93 12.93
CA PRO A 157 -18.32 14.22 13.07
C PRO A 157 -18.40 15.03 11.78
N ALA A 158 -18.54 16.35 11.91
CA ALA A 158 -18.54 17.24 10.76
C ALA A 158 -17.23 17.12 9.98
N ALA A 159 -17.32 17.22 8.64
CA ALA A 159 -16.14 17.36 7.82
C ALA A 159 -15.40 18.66 8.19
N GLU A 160 -14.08 18.69 7.97
CA GLU A 160 -13.27 19.90 8.19
C GLU A 160 -13.73 21.08 7.33
N ARG A 161 -14.25 20.78 6.13
CA ARG A 161 -14.69 21.77 5.15
C ARG A 161 -16.21 21.77 5.05
N PRO A 162 -16.87 22.94 5.11
CA PRO A 162 -18.32 23.04 4.91
C PRO A 162 -18.75 22.47 3.55
N GLY A 163 -19.80 21.65 3.54
CA GLY A 163 -20.37 21.07 2.33
C GLY A 163 -19.71 19.79 1.82
N GLU A 164 -18.59 19.35 2.42
CA GLU A 164 -17.96 18.06 2.09
C GLU A 164 -18.66 16.88 2.79
N PRO A 165 -18.60 15.65 2.23
CA PRO A 165 -19.11 14.47 2.90
C PRO A 165 -18.37 14.19 4.22
N LYS A 166 -19.11 13.70 5.21
CA LYS A 166 -18.53 13.21 6.47
C LYS A 166 -17.90 11.83 6.27
N TRP A 167 -16.74 11.61 6.87
CA TRP A 167 -15.98 10.36 6.75
C TRP A 167 -15.58 9.80 8.12
N GLY A 168 -15.48 8.47 8.21
CA GLY A 168 -15.15 7.75 9.44
C GLY A 168 -16.37 7.17 10.15
N ALA A 169 -16.12 6.46 11.24
CA ALA A 169 -17.16 5.77 12.01
C ALA A 169 -18.00 6.73 12.85
N ILE A 170 -19.23 6.33 13.17
CA ILE A 170 -20.01 6.97 14.23
C ILE A 170 -19.32 6.83 15.60
N ALA A 171 -19.72 7.66 16.56
CA ALA A 171 -19.21 7.59 17.92
C ALA A 171 -19.51 6.21 18.56
N ALA A 172 -18.53 5.66 19.27
CA ALA A 172 -18.58 4.28 19.78
C ALA A 172 -19.71 4.04 20.81
N ASP A 173 -20.17 5.09 21.50
CA ASP A 173 -21.33 5.03 22.41
C ASP A 173 -22.66 4.90 21.66
N LYS A 174 -22.71 5.29 20.38
CA LYS A 174 -23.88 5.10 19.50
C LYS A 174 -23.84 3.74 18.81
N GLY A 175 -22.66 3.34 18.36
CA GLY A 175 -22.43 2.00 17.85
C GLY A 175 -21.00 1.82 17.36
N ARG A 176 -20.55 0.57 17.27
CA ARG A 176 -19.18 0.27 16.84
C ARG A 176 -19.12 -1.02 16.03
N TRP A 177 -18.48 -0.95 14.86
CA TRP A 177 -18.07 -2.14 14.11
C TRP A 177 -17.05 -2.95 14.91
N LYS A 178 -17.33 -4.24 15.15
CA LYS A 178 -16.43 -5.14 15.90
C LYS A 178 -15.69 -6.11 15.01
N GLY A 179 -16.27 -6.50 13.88
CA GLY A 179 -15.64 -7.43 12.94
C GLY A 179 -16.63 -8.38 12.31
N LEU A 180 -16.09 -9.36 11.60
CA LEU A 180 -16.86 -10.30 10.77
C LEU A 180 -16.34 -11.72 11.03
N TYR A 181 -17.27 -12.67 11.14
CA TYR A 181 -16.95 -14.10 11.10
C TYR A 181 -17.23 -14.69 9.72
N THR A 182 -16.34 -15.52 9.21
CA THR A 182 -16.58 -16.39 8.07
C THR A 182 -17.10 -17.74 8.57
N TYR A 183 -18.09 -18.32 7.86
CA TYR A 183 -18.62 -19.64 8.19
C TYR A 183 -19.14 -20.32 6.93
N GLY A 184 -18.24 -21.04 6.24
CA GLY A 184 -18.45 -21.45 4.86
C GLY A 184 -18.73 -20.23 3.97
N GLU A 185 -19.67 -20.37 3.04
CA GLU A 185 -20.07 -19.29 2.11
C GLU A 185 -20.87 -18.13 2.77
N LYS A 186 -20.87 -18.04 4.11
CA LYS A 186 -21.63 -17.02 4.86
C LYS A 186 -20.75 -16.14 5.71
N ALA A 187 -21.24 -14.93 5.92
CA ALA A 187 -20.68 -13.90 6.78
C ALA A 187 -21.61 -13.65 7.97
N VAL A 188 -21.06 -13.61 9.18
CA VAL A 188 -21.76 -13.11 10.38
C VAL A 188 -21.09 -11.81 10.83
N LEU A 189 -21.79 -10.70 10.64
CA LEU A 189 -21.38 -9.36 11.04
C LEU A 189 -21.51 -9.21 12.56
N ASN A 190 -20.55 -8.54 13.19
CA ASN A 190 -20.55 -8.25 14.63
C ASN A 190 -20.32 -6.74 14.85
N TYR A 191 -21.25 -6.11 15.56
CA TYR A 191 -21.18 -4.70 15.92
C TYR A 191 -21.99 -4.42 17.19
N SER A 192 -21.71 -3.32 17.87
CA SER A 192 -22.53 -2.84 18.98
C SER A 192 -23.45 -1.69 18.57
N VAL A 193 -24.59 -1.57 19.24
CA VAL A 193 -25.53 -0.45 19.18
C VAL A 193 -25.87 -0.05 20.60
N GLY A 194 -25.44 1.14 21.03
CA GLY A 194 -25.43 1.49 22.45
C GLY A 194 -24.67 0.43 23.26
N SER A 195 -25.34 -0.16 24.26
CA SER A 195 -24.78 -1.24 25.10
C SER A 195 -25.08 -2.66 24.59
N ALA A 196 -25.83 -2.81 23.49
CA ALA A 196 -26.19 -4.11 22.94
C ALA A 196 -25.19 -4.56 21.88
N ASP A 197 -24.87 -5.85 21.88
CA ASP A 197 -24.14 -6.54 20.82
C ASP A 197 -25.11 -7.15 19.82
N VAL A 198 -24.83 -6.93 18.54
CA VAL A 198 -25.63 -7.38 17.41
C VAL A 198 -24.78 -8.28 16.53
N TYR A 199 -25.25 -9.51 16.38
CA TYR A 199 -24.76 -10.46 15.40
C TYR A 199 -25.78 -10.54 14.27
N GLU A 200 -25.34 -10.24 13.05
CA GLU A 200 -26.19 -10.24 11.86
C GLU A 200 -25.62 -11.19 10.83
N MET A 201 -26.44 -12.14 10.37
CA MET A 201 -26.13 -12.96 9.19
C MET A 201 -27.05 -12.53 8.04
N PRO A 202 -26.53 -11.72 7.09
CA PRO A 202 -27.22 -11.41 5.85
C PRO A 202 -27.47 -12.68 5.02
N GLY A 203 -28.59 -12.70 4.30
CA GLY A 203 -28.93 -13.79 3.40
C GLY A 203 -30.02 -13.40 2.40
N SER A 204 -30.37 -14.34 1.54
CA SER A 204 -31.52 -14.18 0.64
C SER A 204 -32.34 -15.47 0.56
N PHE A 205 -33.61 -15.32 0.17
CA PHE A 205 -34.48 -16.44 -0.15
C PHE A 205 -35.29 -16.16 -1.41
N ARG A 206 -35.43 -17.19 -2.25
CA ARG A 206 -36.35 -17.16 -3.38
C ARG A 206 -37.75 -17.58 -2.98
N PHE A 207 -38.74 -16.88 -3.54
CA PHE A 207 -40.13 -17.29 -3.53
C PHE A 207 -40.74 -16.88 -4.87
N ASP A 208 -41.45 -17.79 -5.52
CA ASP A 208 -41.81 -17.67 -6.93
C ASP A 208 -40.60 -17.24 -7.78
N ASP A 209 -40.73 -16.17 -8.56
CA ASP A 209 -39.71 -15.51 -9.37
C ASP A 209 -39.05 -14.32 -8.65
N GLN A 210 -39.35 -14.12 -7.37
CA GLN A 210 -38.88 -12.99 -6.56
C GLN A 210 -37.71 -13.39 -5.64
N THR A 211 -37.02 -12.38 -5.10
CA THR A 211 -35.95 -12.54 -4.12
C THR A 211 -36.21 -11.64 -2.92
N ALA A 212 -36.35 -12.24 -1.74
CA ALA A 212 -36.37 -11.53 -0.47
C ALA A 212 -34.97 -11.52 0.15
N PHE A 213 -34.60 -10.41 0.77
CA PHE A 213 -33.37 -10.27 1.54
C PHE A 213 -33.68 -10.50 3.01
N THR A 214 -32.77 -11.14 3.72
CA THR A 214 -32.96 -11.48 5.13
C THR A 214 -31.78 -11.05 5.98
N ARG A 215 -32.09 -10.60 7.19
CA ARG A 215 -31.12 -10.36 8.27
C ARG A 215 -31.49 -11.27 9.43
N ALA A 216 -30.76 -12.37 9.61
CA ALA A 216 -30.90 -13.16 10.82
C ALA A 216 -30.10 -12.46 11.93
N LEU A 217 -30.78 -12.07 13.00
CA LEU A 217 -30.25 -11.24 14.07
C LEU A 217 -30.24 -12.01 15.37
N GLN A 218 -29.13 -11.88 16.10
CA GLN A 218 -28.98 -12.25 17.50
C GLN A 218 -28.49 -11.01 18.23
N ILE A 219 -29.28 -10.55 19.21
CA ILE A 219 -28.98 -9.36 20.01
C ILE A 219 -28.73 -9.82 21.44
N GLU A 220 -27.60 -9.38 22.01
CA GLU A 220 -27.13 -9.74 23.34
C GLU A 220 -26.78 -8.49 24.13
N GLY A 221 -27.21 -8.42 25.40
CA GLY A 221 -27.10 -7.17 26.16
C GLY A 221 -28.03 -6.07 25.62
N GLY A 222 -28.16 -4.98 26.38
CA GLY A 222 -29.05 -3.87 26.06
C GLY A 222 -30.23 -3.72 27.04
N VAL A 223 -30.47 -2.49 27.49
CA VAL A 223 -31.60 -2.15 28.37
C VAL A 223 -32.51 -1.07 27.78
N SER A 224 -32.30 -0.76 26.50
CA SER A 224 -32.97 0.31 25.77
C SER A 224 -33.67 -0.23 24.53
N ASP A 225 -34.70 0.48 24.06
CA ASP A 225 -35.34 0.21 22.78
C ASP A 225 -34.37 0.53 21.63
N LEU A 226 -34.31 -0.35 20.62
CA LEU A 226 -33.46 -0.18 19.44
C LEU A 226 -34.31 -0.09 18.17
N TYR A 227 -33.84 0.68 17.21
CA TYR A 227 -34.51 0.89 15.93
C TYR A 227 -33.56 0.60 14.77
N LEU A 228 -33.89 -0.39 13.94
CA LEU A 228 -33.21 -0.69 12.69
C LEU A 228 -33.95 -0.02 11.53
N THR A 229 -33.24 0.74 10.70
CA THR A 229 -33.76 1.19 9.39
C THR A 229 -33.33 0.19 8.31
N ALA A 230 -34.29 -0.52 7.74
CA ALA A 230 -34.02 -1.61 6.82
C ALA A 230 -34.08 -1.17 5.34
N ALA A 231 -34.91 -0.18 5.03
CA ALA A 231 -35.00 0.40 3.70
C ALA A 231 -35.55 1.83 3.76
N GLU A 232 -35.11 2.65 2.81
CA GLU A 232 -35.69 3.96 2.52
C GLU A 232 -36.23 3.99 1.10
N ILE A 233 -37.43 4.53 0.96
CA ILE A 233 -38.17 4.64 -0.28
C ILE A 233 -38.40 6.12 -0.55
N ASP A 234 -37.79 6.61 -1.62
CA ASP A 234 -38.09 7.96 -2.10
C ASP A 234 -39.34 7.95 -2.99
N HIS A 235 -40.07 9.06 -3.00
CA HIS A 235 -41.32 9.24 -3.77
C HIS A 235 -42.38 8.13 -3.56
N ALA A 236 -42.61 7.74 -2.31
CA ALA A 236 -43.66 6.80 -1.96
C ALA A 236 -45.07 7.33 -2.24
N ALA A 237 -45.97 6.44 -2.66
CA ALA A 237 -47.38 6.76 -2.89
C ALA A 237 -48.25 6.52 -1.64
N GLY A 238 -47.78 5.71 -0.69
CA GLY A 238 -48.46 5.44 0.58
C GLY A 238 -47.92 4.20 1.28
N SER A 239 -48.41 3.92 2.50
CA SER A 239 -48.04 2.73 3.27
C SER A 239 -49.27 2.00 3.83
N ASP A 240 -49.10 0.71 4.12
CA ASP A 240 -50.12 -0.15 4.73
C ASP A 240 -49.46 -1.23 5.60
N SER A 241 -50.22 -1.88 6.49
CA SER A 241 -49.72 -2.96 7.35
C SER A 241 -50.71 -4.12 7.44
N LYS A 242 -50.20 -5.34 7.51
CA LYS A 242 -51.00 -6.56 7.69
C LYS A 242 -50.26 -7.55 8.56
N GLY A 243 -50.70 -7.68 9.81
CA GLY A 243 -50.03 -8.54 10.80
C GLY A 243 -48.59 -8.07 11.04
N ASN A 244 -47.62 -8.97 10.87
CA ASN A 244 -46.18 -8.67 11.04
C ASN A 244 -45.50 -8.23 9.74
N VAL A 245 -46.24 -7.62 8.82
CA VAL A 245 -45.71 -7.11 7.54
C VAL A 245 -46.17 -5.68 7.32
N VAL A 246 -45.25 -4.82 6.90
CA VAL A 246 -45.51 -3.43 6.53
C VAL A 246 -45.07 -3.21 5.08
N TYR A 247 -45.82 -2.40 4.35
CA TYR A 247 -45.67 -2.13 2.93
C TYR A 247 -45.55 -0.62 2.69
N ILE A 248 -44.67 -0.24 1.77
CA ILE A 248 -44.64 1.10 1.16
C ILE A 248 -44.80 0.92 -0.36
N TYR A 249 -45.82 1.56 -0.93
CA TYR A 249 -46.16 1.49 -2.35
C TYR A 249 -45.44 2.57 -3.16
N GLN A 250 -45.06 2.22 -4.38
CA GLN A 250 -44.31 3.06 -5.32
C GLN A 250 -44.97 3.00 -6.70
N GLY A 251 -44.73 4.04 -7.51
CA GLY A 251 -45.28 4.17 -8.87
C GLY A 251 -46.67 4.80 -8.89
N VAL A 252 -47.02 5.42 -10.02
CA VAL A 252 -48.28 6.19 -10.18
C VAL A 252 -49.52 5.31 -9.93
N ASN A 253 -49.42 4.01 -10.22
CA ASN A 253 -50.51 3.04 -10.08
C ASN A 253 -50.34 2.09 -8.88
N ASN A 254 -49.41 2.37 -7.94
CA ASN A 254 -49.04 1.47 -6.85
C ASN A 254 -48.68 0.05 -7.33
N ASP A 255 -48.04 -0.04 -8.50
CA ASP A 255 -47.70 -1.30 -9.17
C ASP A 255 -46.46 -1.97 -8.56
N THR A 256 -45.65 -1.21 -7.83
CA THR A 256 -44.47 -1.68 -7.09
C THR A 256 -44.67 -1.49 -5.58
N VAL A 257 -44.14 -2.43 -4.80
CA VAL A 257 -44.16 -2.37 -3.34
C VAL A 257 -42.80 -2.76 -2.76
N THR A 258 -42.37 -2.06 -1.72
CA THR A 258 -41.29 -2.48 -0.84
C THR A 258 -41.91 -2.88 0.50
N ALA A 259 -41.64 -4.10 0.96
CA ALA A 259 -42.21 -4.69 2.15
C ALA A 259 -41.12 -5.08 3.15
N ILE A 260 -41.43 -4.93 4.43
CA ILE A 260 -40.64 -5.47 5.55
C ILE A 260 -41.51 -6.39 6.40
N GLY A 261 -40.97 -7.52 6.81
CA GLY A 261 -41.66 -8.46 7.69
C GLY A 261 -40.72 -9.10 8.69
N ILE A 262 -41.30 -9.64 9.77
CA ILE A 262 -40.54 -10.26 10.87
C ILE A 262 -40.87 -11.75 10.97
N LEU A 263 -39.84 -12.58 10.93
CA LEU A 263 -39.88 -14.01 11.30
C LEU A 263 -39.18 -14.17 12.65
N ALA A 264 -39.92 -14.13 13.75
CA ALA A 264 -39.36 -14.27 15.10
C ALA A 264 -39.84 -15.57 15.77
N LYS A 265 -39.01 -16.09 16.69
CA LYS A 265 -39.36 -17.15 17.65
C LYS A 265 -38.83 -16.70 19.02
N GLY A 266 -39.63 -16.78 20.09
CA GLY A 266 -39.16 -16.47 21.46
C GLY A 266 -39.50 -15.06 21.98
N GLN A 267 -38.72 -14.57 22.95
CA GLN A 267 -39.04 -13.39 23.78
C GLN A 267 -38.80 -12.01 23.12
N LEU A 268 -38.18 -11.94 21.93
CA LEU A 268 -37.90 -10.68 21.24
C LEU A 268 -39.19 -10.05 20.68
N LYS A 269 -39.59 -8.89 21.18
CA LYS A 269 -40.70 -8.10 20.63
C LYS A 269 -40.17 -7.20 19.51
N MET A 270 -40.01 -7.78 18.32
CA MET A 270 -39.76 -7.03 17.08
C MET A 270 -41.07 -6.58 16.45
N LYS A 271 -41.17 -5.29 16.11
CA LYS A 271 -42.33 -4.73 15.41
C LYS A 271 -41.87 -3.95 14.18
N PRO A 272 -42.29 -4.34 12.96
CA PRO A 272 -42.04 -3.55 11.77
C PRO A 272 -42.93 -2.30 11.76
N ALA A 273 -42.44 -1.20 11.20
CA ALA A 273 -43.20 0.04 11.05
C ALA A 273 -42.80 0.79 9.77
N ALA A 274 -43.73 1.61 9.26
CA ALA A 274 -43.44 2.62 8.24
C ALA A 274 -43.46 3.99 8.93
N ILE A 275 -42.42 4.78 8.72
CA ILE A 275 -42.31 6.16 9.22
C ILE A 275 -42.32 7.09 8.02
N ASP A 276 -43.19 8.11 8.08
CA ASP A 276 -43.38 9.15 7.06
C ASP A 276 -43.62 8.63 5.65
N ASN A 277 -44.22 7.44 5.52
CA ASN A 277 -44.35 6.69 4.25
C ASN A 277 -43.02 6.50 3.51
N ARG A 278 -41.88 6.69 4.16
CA ARG A 278 -40.55 6.72 3.53
C ARG A 278 -39.63 5.64 4.08
N TYR A 279 -39.64 5.42 5.39
CA TYR A 279 -38.70 4.51 6.05
C TYR A 279 -39.39 3.25 6.52
N LEU A 280 -38.86 2.09 6.11
CA LEU A 280 -39.20 0.80 6.70
C LEU A 280 -38.26 0.51 7.86
N THR A 281 -38.82 0.45 9.06
CA THR A 281 -38.06 0.29 10.31
C THR A 281 -38.50 -0.93 11.10
N VAL A 282 -37.64 -1.41 12.00
CA VAL A 282 -37.96 -2.42 13.00
C VAL A 282 -37.64 -1.86 14.38
N HIS A 283 -38.67 -1.76 15.22
CA HIS A 283 -38.52 -1.51 16.64
C HIS A 283 -38.23 -2.84 17.35
N VAL A 284 -37.14 -2.89 18.10
CA VAL A 284 -36.74 -3.98 18.98
C VAL A 284 -36.87 -3.50 20.42
N SER A 285 -37.80 -4.08 21.18
CA SER A 285 -37.99 -3.69 22.59
C SER A 285 -36.78 -4.04 23.46
N ALA A 286 -36.52 -3.21 24.45
CA ALA A 286 -35.49 -3.41 25.47
C ALA A 286 -35.54 -4.83 26.07
N THR A 287 -34.38 -5.51 26.11
CA THR A 287 -34.25 -6.85 26.72
C THR A 287 -32.85 -7.09 27.25
N ALA A 288 -32.74 -7.41 28.55
CA ALA A 288 -31.47 -7.81 29.15
C ALA A 288 -31.02 -9.23 28.78
N LYS A 289 -31.86 -10.00 28.05
CA LYS A 289 -31.59 -11.38 27.66
C LYS A 289 -31.28 -11.47 26.17
N ARG A 290 -30.46 -12.46 25.81
CA ARG A 290 -30.22 -12.88 24.43
C ARG A 290 -31.54 -13.09 23.70
N ALA A 291 -31.62 -12.57 22.48
CA ALA A 291 -32.84 -12.59 21.72
C ALA A 291 -32.59 -12.65 20.21
N GLU A 292 -33.45 -13.38 19.48
CA GLU A 292 -33.21 -13.77 18.09
C GLU A 292 -34.44 -13.54 17.20
N GLY A 293 -34.21 -13.18 15.94
CA GLY A 293 -35.25 -13.00 14.94
C GLY A 293 -34.69 -12.74 13.54
N THR A 294 -35.50 -12.95 12.51
CA THR A 294 -35.11 -12.63 11.12
C THR A 294 -35.97 -11.49 10.59
N VAL A 295 -35.32 -10.41 10.15
CA VAL A 295 -35.96 -9.33 9.38
C VAL A 295 -35.91 -9.71 7.91
N VAL A 296 -37.04 -9.58 7.22
CA VAL A 296 -37.18 -9.88 5.79
C VAL A 296 -37.57 -8.61 5.06
N VAL A 297 -36.85 -8.26 3.99
CA VAL A 297 -37.15 -7.11 3.14
C VAL A 297 -37.29 -7.58 1.70
N TRP A 298 -38.33 -7.11 1.00
CA TRP A 298 -38.58 -7.46 -0.40
C TRP A 298 -39.08 -6.25 -1.17
N LYS A 299 -38.54 -6.02 -2.37
CA LYS A 299 -39.09 -5.07 -3.35
C LYS A 299 -39.52 -5.83 -4.61
N GLY A 300 -40.77 -5.65 -5.03
CA GLY A 300 -41.30 -6.30 -6.21
C GLY A 300 -42.68 -5.80 -6.61
N PRO A 301 -43.32 -6.43 -7.61
CA PRO A 301 -44.63 -6.00 -8.08
C PRO A 301 -45.71 -6.29 -7.02
N THR A 302 -46.65 -5.36 -6.86
CA THR A 302 -47.75 -5.47 -5.88
C THR A 302 -48.58 -6.73 -6.06
N SER A 303 -48.68 -7.25 -7.29
CA SER A 303 -49.35 -8.52 -7.62
C SER A 303 -48.77 -9.75 -6.90
N LYS A 304 -47.53 -9.67 -6.39
CA LYS A 304 -46.85 -10.77 -5.66
C LYS A 304 -46.98 -10.66 -4.13
N LYS A 305 -47.74 -9.69 -3.60
CA LYS A 305 -47.95 -9.49 -2.15
C LYS A 305 -48.43 -10.77 -1.46
N SER A 306 -49.42 -11.46 -2.00
CA SER A 306 -49.94 -12.71 -1.42
C SER A 306 -48.90 -13.83 -1.37
N ALA A 307 -48.00 -13.90 -2.36
CA ALA A 307 -46.90 -14.87 -2.36
C ALA A 307 -45.88 -14.54 -1.28
N PHE A 308 -45.55 -13.26 -1.09
CA PHE A 308 -44.70 -12.80 0.00
C PHE A 308 -45.33 -13.08 1.38
N GLU A 309 -46.62 -12.81 1.57
CA GLU A 309 -47.34 -13.14 2.80
C GLU A 309 -47.32 -14.65 3.13
N LYS A 310 -47.40 -15.50 2.11
CA LYS A 310 -47.25 -16.96 2.27
C LYS A 310 -45.81 -17.33 2.64
N PHE A 311 -44.82 -16.69 2.01
CA PHE A 311 -43.41 -16.87 2.36
C PHE A 311 -43.13 -16.51 3.82
N MET A 312 -43.75 -15.45 4.35
CA MET A 312 -43.61 -15.00 5.74
C MET A 312 -44.18 -15.98 6.79
N ARG A 313 -44.72 -17.12 6.39
CA ARG A 313 -45.14 -18.21 7.29
C ARG A 313 -44.10 -19.33 7.43
N LYS A 314 -42.99 -19.27 6.69
CA LYS A 314 -41.89 -20.26 6.76
C LYS A 314 -41.06 -20.09 8.04
N LYS A 315 -40.19 -21.06 8.32
CA LYS A 315 -39.26 -21.02 9.47
C LYS A 315 -38.21 -19.91 9.27
N HIS A 316 -37.83 -19.26 10.37
CA HIS A 316 -36.77 -18.26 10.41
C HIS A 316 -35.37 -18.88 10.16
N ALA A 317 -34.41 -18.05 9.75
CA ALA A 317 -33.01 -18.45 9.63
C ALA A 317 -32.31 -18.26 10.98
N ALA A 318 -31.73 -19.33 11.53
CA ALA A 318 -30.93 -19.28 12.76
C ALA A 318 -29.45 -19.01 12.42
N LEU A 319 -28.74 -18.33 13.33
CA LEU A 319 -27.30 -18.17 13.20
C LEU A 319 -26.59 -19.52 13.45
N PRO A 320 -25.55 -19.86 12.69
CA PRO A 320 -24.72 -21.03 12.96
C PRO A 320 -23.89 -20.82 14.25
N ASP A 321 -23.19 -21.86 14.70
CA ASP A 321 -22.22 -21.76 15.81
C ASP A 321 -20.87 -21.18 15.32
N PHE A 322 -20.93 -19.97 14.76
CA PHE A 322 -19.80 -19.30 14.08
C PHE A 322 -18.61 -19.00 15.00
N ARG A 323 -18.82 -18.95 16.32
CA ARG A 323 -17.77 -18.62 17.29
C ARG A 323 -16.71 -19.73 17.47
N LYS A 324 -16.97 -20.92 16.91
CA LYS A 324 -16.04 -22.06 16.92
C LYS A 324 -15.21 -22.19 15.64
N GLY A 325 -15.32 -21.24 14.72
CA GLY A 325 -14.72 -21.32 13.39
C GLY A 325 -15.52 -22.19 12.42
N GLY A 326 -15.30 -21.93 11.13
CA GLY A 326 -15.90 -22.65 10.02
C GLY A 326 -15.11 -23.91 9.65
N ALA A 327 -15.43 -24.47 8.48
CA ALA A 327 -14.49 -25.37 7.81
C ALA A 327 -13.59 -24.51 6.89
N PRO A 328 -12.33 -24.89 6.67
CA PRO A 328 -11.41 -24.08 5.89
C PRO A 328 -11.80 -24.10 4.41
N HIS A 329 -11.76 -22.95 3.76
CA HIS A 329 -11.90 -22.79 2.32
C HIS A 329 -10.65 -23.30 1.59
N TRP A 330 -9.47 -23.15 2.19
CA TRP A 330 -8.19 -23.47 1.56
C TRP A 330 -7.46 -24.61 2.28
N LYS A 331 -7.67 -25.85 1.79
CA LYS A 331 -7.13 -27.05 2.44
C LYS A 331 -5.71 -27.39 2.00
N GLU A 332 -5.35 -26.96 0.80
CA GLU A 332 -4.07 -27.28 0.18
C GLU A 332 -2.93 -26.44 0.76
N THR A 333 -1.75 -27.04 0.80
CA THR A 333 -0.48 -26.34 1.04
C THR A 333 0.35 -26.41 -0.23
N VAL A 334 0.95 -25.28 -0.64
CA VAL A 334 1.81 -25.21 -1.83
C VAL A 334 3.27 -25.22 -1.39
N ALA A 335 4.05 -26.19 -1.84
CA ALA A 335 5.49 -26.24 -1.59
C ALA A 335 6.26 -25.59 -2.74
N THR A 336 7.25 -24.77 -2.40
CA THR A 336 8.17 -24.15 -3.35
C THR A 336 9.62 -24.30 -2.88
N ALA A 337 10.54 -24.20 -3.82
CA ALA A 337 11.98 -24.13 -3.55
C ALA A 337 12.51 -22.77 -4.00
N GLY A 338 13.17 -22.05 -3.11
CA GLY A 338 13.88 -20.82 -3.42
C GLY A 338 15.14 -21.05 -4.23
N LYS A 339 15.74 -19.95 -4.69
CA LYS A 339 17.00 -19.92 -5.42
C LYS A 339 18.03 -19.16 -4.59
N ILE A 340 19.04 -19.87 -4.11
CA ILE A 340 20.18 -19.30 -3.41
C ILE A 340 21.13 -18.66 -4.42
N SER A 341 21.51 -17.42 -4.17
CA SER A 341 22.51 -16.71 -4.98
C SER A 341 23.92 -17.09 -4.54
N PRO A 342 24.87 -17.26 -5.48
CA PRO A 342 26.25 -17.56 -5.13
C PRO A 342 26.90 -16.39 -4.40
N ASP A 343 27.82 -16.68 -3.48
CA ASP A 343 28.55 -15.68 -2.70
C ASP A 343 29.60 -14.96 -3.55
N THR A 344 29.17 -14.11 -4.48
CA THR A 344 30.03 -13.39 -5.44
C THR A 344 30.23 -11.92 -5.08
N ALA A 345 29.33 -11.33 -4.29
CA ALA A 345 29.37 -9.91 -3.87
C ALA A 345 29.16 -9.78 -2.35
N THR A 346 29.39 -8.58 -1.79
CA THR A 346 29.18 -8.25 -0.37
C THR A 346 27.77 -8.60 0.09
N PHE A 347 26.77 -8.18 -0.69
CA PHE A 347 25.37 -8.50 -0.50
C PHE A 347 24.86 -9.23 -1.74
N VAL A 348 24.10 -10.29 -1.51
CA VAL A 348 23.40 -11.04 -2.55
C VAL A 348 21.96 -11.26 -2.13
N THR A 349 21.07 -11.43 -3.10
CA THR A 349 19.64 -11.67 -2.86
C THR A 349 19.29 -13.10 -3.24
N ASP A 350 18.87 -13.90 -2.28
CA ASP A 350 18.25 -15.21 -2.52
C ASP A 350 16.77 -14.96 -2.86
N LYS A 351 16.23 -15.70 -3.84
CA LYS A 351 14.82 -15.58 -4.23
C LYS A 351 13.98 -16.63 -3.52
N LEU A 352 12.97 -16.22 -2.77
CA LEU A 352 11.92 -17.13 -2.31
C LEU A 352 10.89 -17.26 -3.43
N THR A 353 10.68 -18.49 -3.89
CA THR A 353 9.76 -18.78 -5.00
C THR A 353 8.33 -18.60 -4.51
N LEU A 354 7.60 -17.66 -5.13
CA LEU A 354 6.17 -17.44 -4.91
C LEU A 354 5.35 -18.68 -5.32
N PRO A 355 4.18 -18.95 -4.68
CA PRO A 355 3.38 -20.14 -4.96
C PRO A 355 2.53 -19.95 -6.24
N LEU A 356 3.20 -19.93 -7.40
CA LEU A 356 2.61 -19.63 -8.71
C LEU A 356 3.09 -20.60 -9.80
N PRO A 357 2.20 -21.45 -10.39
CA PRO A 357 0.79 -21.61 -10.05
C PRO A 357 0.50 -22.09 -8.61
N ASN A 358 -0.73 -21.81 -8.17
CA ASN A 358 -1.37 -22.41 -6.99
C ASN A 358 -2.74 -23.00 -7.38
N PRO A 359 -3.32 -23.91 -6.56
CA PRO A 359 -4.60 -24.57 -6.86
C PRO A 359 -5.76 -23.62 -7.15
N TRP A 360 -5.76 -22.45 -6.51
CA TRP A 360 -6.83 -21.45 -6.63
C TRP A 360 -6.67 -20.50 -7.82
N LYS A 361 -5.56 -20.64 -8.59
CA LYS A 361 -5.20 -19.73 -9.68
C LYS A 361 -5.26 -18.26 -9.25
N ARG A 362 -4.82 -18.00 -8.01
CA ARG A 362 -4.72 -16.66 -7.42
C ARG A 362 -3.40 -16.03 -7.79
N ASN A 363 -3.42 -14.74 -8.06
CA ASN A 363 -2.20 -13.97 -8.16
C ASN A 363 -1.58 -13.77 -6.77
N VAL A 364 -0.26 -13.56 -6.70
CA VAL A 364 0.46 -13.34 -5.44
C VAL A 364 1.42 -12.17 -5.63
N ARG A 365 0.90 -10.94 -5.50
CA ARG A 365 1.72 -9.71 -5.49
C ARG A 365 1.99 -9.29 -4.05
N VAL A 366 3.14 -9.71 -3.54
CA VAL A 366 3.50 -9.54 -2.12
C VAL A 366 3.78 -8.07 -1.81
N ALA A 367 2.93 -7.46 -0.98
CA ALA A 367 3.03 -6.06 -0.58
C ALA A 367 3.96 -5.91 0.64
N ASP A 368 3.73 -6.73 1.67
CA ASP A 368 4.49 -6.70 2.93
C ASP A 368 4.54 -8.09 3.59
N MET A 369 5.43 -8.26 4.56
CA MET A 369 5.58 -9.48 5.34
C MET A 369 6.00 -9.21 6.79
N ALA A 370 5.62 -10.11 7.69
CA ALA A 370 6.01 -10.09 9.09
C ALA A 370 6.37 -11.50 9.59
N PHE A 371 7.31 -11.57 10.53
CA PHE A 371 7.76 -12.83 11.12
C PHE A 371 7.15 -13.09 12.49
N TYR A 372 6.80 -14.36 12.73
CA TYR A 372 6.60 -14.89 14.06
C TYR A 372 7.95 -15.10 14.75
N SER A 373 7.94 -15.17 16.09
CA SER A 373 9.16 -15.43 16.87
C SER A 373 9.79 -16.80 16.58
N ASP A 374 9.02 -17.75 16.04
CA ASP A 374 9.48 -19.10 15.70
C ASP A 374 10.07 -19.21 14.28
N GLY A 375 10.09 -18.11 13.51
CA GLY A 375 10.63 -18.07 12.14
C GLY A 375 9.61 -18.37 11.04
N ARG A 376 8.35 -18.72 11.37
CA ARG A 376 7.25 -18.65 10.39
C ARG A 376 7.02 -17.19 9.98
N ALA A 377 6.44 -16.98 8.81
CA ALA A 377 6.09 -15.64 8.33
C ALA A 377 4.63 -15.57 7.87
N ALA A 378 4.07 -14.37 7.90
CA ALA A 378 2.85 -14.01 7.21
C ALA A 378 3.18 -12.98 6.12
N VAL A 379 2.53 -13.09 4.97
CA VAL A 379 2.68 -12.19 3.82
C VAL A 379 1.31 -11.68 3.41
N VAL A 380 1.18 -10.38 3.20
CA VAL A 380 -0.04 -9.78 2.65
C VAL A 380 0.15 -9.43 1.18
N THR A 381 -0.88 -9.64 0.37
CA THR A 381 -0.88 -9.30 -1.07
C THR A 381 -1.69 -8.05 -1.34
N PHE A 382 -1.33 -7.34 -2.41
CA PHE A 382 -2.10 -6.17 -2.88
C PHE A 382 -3.56 -6.53 -3.25
N GLU A 383 -3.81 -7.78 -3.62
CA GLU A 383 -5.15 -8.32 -3.88
C GLU A 383 -6.05 -8.45 -2.64
N GLY A 384 -5.48 -8.41 -1.43
CA GLY A 384 -6.24 -8.57 -0.18
C GLY A 384 -6.19 -9.98 0.42
N ASP A 385 -5.21 -10.80 0.05
CA ASP A 385 -4.97 -12.12 0.63
C ASP A 385 -3.85 -12.07 1.68
N VAL A 386 -3.93 -12.95 2.67
CA VAL A 386 -2.82 -13.26 3.60
C VAL A 386 -2.38 -14.70 3.42
N TRP A 387 -1.08 -14.92 3.34
CA TRP A 387 -0.44 -16.22 3.20
C TRP A 387 0.51 -16.48 4.36
N MET A 388 0.46 -17.69 4.90
CA MET A 388 1.38 -18.20 5.92
C MET A 388 2.50 -18.97 5.26
N LEU A 389 3.73 -18.73 5.72
CA LEU A 389 4.95 -19.36 5.23
C LEU A 389 5.64 -20.11 6.36
N GLU A 390 6.05 -21.34 6.07
CA GLU A 390 6.93 -22.15 6.92
C GLU A 390 8.09 -22.75 6.10
N GLY A 391 9.10 -23.31 6.77
CA GLY A 391 10.26 -23.93 6.10
C GLY A 391 11.23 -22.92 5.49
N ILE A 392 11.22 -21.67 5.99
CA ILE A 392 12.20 -20.65 5.61
C ILE A 392 13.51 -20.94 6.35
N ASP A 393 14.41 -21.66 5.70
CA ASP A 393 15.72 -22.02 6.25
C ASP A 393 16.86 -21.50 5.37
N LYS A 394 18.10 -21.89 5.70
CA LYS A 394 19.29 -21.48 4.94
C LYS A 394 19.24 -21.96 3.48
N GLU A 395 18.68 -23.14 3.22
CA GLU A 395 18.71 -23.78 1.90
C GLU A 395 17.54 -23.38 1.00
N LEU A 396 16.44 -22.92 1.60
CA LEU A 396 15.18 -22.55 0.94
C LEU A 396 14.58 -23.70 0.10
N LYS A 397 14.87 -24.96 0.40
CA LYS A 397 14.44 -26.10 -0.45
C LYS A 397 12.98 -26.52 -0.26
N ASN A 398 12.35 -26.13 0.84
CA ASN A 398 11.01 -26.61 1.21
C ASN A 398 10.19 -25.52 1.90
N ILE A 399 10.02 -24.40 1.19
CA ILE A 399 9.13 -23.32 1.65
C ILE A 399 7.70 -23.79 1.42
N LYS A 400 6.85 -23.72 2.42
CA LYS A 400 5.43 -24.08 2.29
C LYS A 400 4.56 -22.87 2.50
N TRP A 401 3.56 -22.73 1.65
CA TRP A 401 2.61 -21.63 1.60
C TRP A 401 1.21 -22.16 1.88
N LYS A 402 0.50 -21.50 2.80
CA LYS A 402 -0.91 -21.76 3.07
C LYS A 402 -1.68 -20.45 3.03
N ARG A 403 -2.82 -20.40 2.33
CA ARG A 403 -3.72 -19.23 2.39
C ARG A 403 -4.37 -19.19 3.75
N PHE A 404 -4.45 -17.98 4.31
CA PHE A 404 -4.93 -17.75 5.66
C PHE A 404 -6.11 -16.80 5.70
N ALA A 405 -6.13 -15.77 4.84
CA ALA A 405 -7.25 -14.84 4.75
C ALA A 405 -7.41 -14.32 3.32
N SER A 406 -8.61 -13.85 3.00
CA SER A 406 -8.97 -13.15 1.76
C SER A 406 -9.98 -12.02 2.06
N GLY A 407 -10.24 -11.17 1.06
CA GLY A 407 -11.31 -10.16 1.09
C GLY A 407 -10.92 -8.78 1.63
N LEU A 408 -9.64 -8.53 1.94
CA LEU A 408 -9.14 -7.24 2.44
C LEU A 408 -9.04 -6.18 1.33
N HIS A 409 -9.10 -4.89 1.67
CA HIS A 409 -9.21 -3.80 0.69
C HIS A 409 -7.88 -3.07 0.45
N GLU A 410 -7.17 -3.50 -0.59
CA GLU A 410 -5.89 -2.94 -1.05
C GLU A 410 -4.88 -2.75 0.11
N PRO A 411 -4.63 -3.79 0.93
CA PRO A 411 -3.71 -3.68 2.05
C PRO A 411 -2.27 -3.54 1.57
N MET A 412 -1.48 -2.79 2.33
CA MET A 412 -0.08 -2.49 2.01
C MET A 412 0.89 -2.83 3.14
N SER A 413 0.38 -3.15 4.33
CA SER A 413 1.23 -3.45 5.50
C SER A 413 0.66 -4.57 6.36
N ILE A 414 1.56 -5.36 6.96
CA ILE A 414 1.24 -6.43 7.90
C ILE A 414 2.25 -6.43 9.06
N GLU A 415 1.75 -6.65 10.28
CA GLU A 415 2.57 -6.80 11.47
C GLU A 415 2.17 -8.07 12.23
N VAL A 416 3.13 -8.75 12.84
CA VAL A 416 2.88 -9.86 13.77
C VAL A 416 3.27 -9.41 15.17
N VAL A 417 2.27 -9.15 16.01
CA VAL A 417 2.46 -8.67 17.39
C VAL A 417 1.90 -9.73 18.33
N LYS A 418 2.73 -10.23 19.25
CA LYS A 418 2.35 -11.27 20.22
C LYS A 418 1.70 -12.51 19.54
N ASN A 419 2.25 -12.94 18.41
CA ASN A 419 1.76 -14.04 17.56
C ASN A 419 0.40 -13.81 16.89
N GLU A 420 -0.03 -12.56 16.77
CA GLU A 420 -1.29 -12.21 16.11
C GLU A 420 -1.03 -11.31 14.92
N ILE A 421 -1.79 -11.54 13.85
CA ILE A 421 -1.62 -10.83 12.58
C ILE A 421 -2.49 -9.58 12.59
N TYR A 422 -1.87 -8.45 12.31
CA TYR A 422 -2.52 -7.15 12.09
C TYR A 422 -2.27 -6.72 10.65
N VAL A 423 -3.32 -6.41 9.91
CA VAL A 423 -3.23 -5.94 8.53
C VAL A 423 -3.82 -4.54 8.42
N PHE A 424 -3.10 -3.63 7.77
CA PHE A 424 -3.58 -2.30 7.49
C PHE A 424 -4.02 -2.18 6.02
N GLY A 425 -5.30 -1.86 5.85
CA GLY A 425 -5.93 -1.59 4.56
C GLY A 425 -6.89 -0.42 4.65
N ARG A 426 -7.67 -0.16 3.59
CA ARG A 426 -8.62 0.96 3.58
C ARG A 426 -9.79 0.78 4.56
N GLU A 427 -10.02 -0.43 5.04
CA GLU A 427 -10.97 -0.75 6.11
C GLU A 427 -10.47 -0.33 7.51
N GLY A 428 -9.19 0.00 7.67
CA GLY A 428 -8.53 0.24 8.96
C GLY A 428 -7.54 -0.88 9.30
N ILE A 429 -7.32 -1.11 10.60
CA ILE A 429 -6.46 -2.20 11.08
C ILE A 429 -7.35 -3.40 11.43
N VAL A 430 -7.14 -4.50 10.73
CA VAL A 430 -7.83 -5.78 10.95
C VAL A 430 -6.90 -6.73 11.69
N ARG A 431 -7.39 -7.34 12.76
CA ARG A 431 -6.69 -8.43 13.45
C ARG A 431 -7.35 -9.76 13.08
N LEU A 432 -6.55 -10.70 12.62
CA LEU A 432 -7.04 -11.97 12.09
C LEU A 432 -6.90 -13.08 13.14
N HIS A 433 -7.97 -13.86 13.32
CA HIS A 433 -8.04 -14.94 14.29
C HIS A 433 -8.44 -16.25 13.63
N ASP A 434 -7.66 -17.30 13.87
CA ASP A 434 -8.00 -18.69 13.61
C ASP A 434 -8.62 -19.27 14.89
N LEU A 435 -9.93 -19.54 14.88
CA LEU A 435 -10.68 -19.89 16.09
C LEU A 435 -10.65 -21.41 16.37
N ASN A 436 -10.27 -22.21 15.38
CA ASN A 436 -10.32 -23.67 15.43
C ASN A 436 -8.95 -24.34 15.19
N ALA A 437 -7.89 -23.55 14.99
CA ALA A 437 -6.52 -23.95 14.67
C ALA A 437 -6.39 -24.77 13.37
N ASP A 438 -7.26 -24.52 12.38
CA ASP A 438 -7.21 -25.20 11.09
C ASP A 438 -6.26 -24.53 10.08
N GLY A 439 -5.66 -23.40 10.44
CA GLY A 439 -4.74 -22.62 9.61
C GLY A 439 -5.42 -21.63 8.66
N GLU A 440 -6.65 -21.21 8.96
CA GLU A 440 -7.41 -20.18 8.26
C GLU A 440 -8.03 -19.17 9.26
N ALA A 441 -8.20 -17.91 8.84
CA ALA A 441 -8.84 -16.90 9.67
C ALA A 441 -10.37 -17.03 9.61
N ASP A 442 -10.97 -17.26 10.78
CA ASP A 442 -12.43 -17.31 10.96
C ASP A 442 -13.02 -15.97 11.40
N PHE A 443 -12.25 -15.15 12.12
CA PHE A 443 -12.70 -13.86 12.63
C PHE A 443 -11.76 -12.73 12.22
N TYR A 444 -12.35 -11.79 11.49
CA TYR A 444 -11.74 -10.56 11.02
C TYR A 444 -12.14 -9.46 11.99
N GLU A 445 -11.38 -9.34 13.09
CA GLU A 445 -11.63 -8.34 14.11
C GLU A 445 -11.32 -6.95 13.56
N ASN A 446 -12.25 -6.01 13.74
CA ASN A 446 -11.91 -4.60 13.63
C ASN A 446 -11.15 -4.17 14.89
N PHE A 447 -9.82 -4.31 14.83
CA PHE A 447 -8.95 -3.79 15.88
C PHE A 447 -9.09 -2.27 15.95
N SER A 448 -8.99 -1.58 14.81
CA SER A 448 -9.17 -0.13 14.75
C SER A 448 -9.75 0.37 13.42
N ASN A 449 -10.70 1.28 13.51
CA ASN A 449 -11.23 2.09 12.40
C ASN A 449 -11.33 3.58 12.78
N VAL A 450 -10.59 4.02 13.81
CA VAL A 450 -10.62 5.40 14.34
C VAL A 450 -10.11 6.42 13.33
N MET A 451 -9.26 5.99 12.40
CA MET A 451 -8.87 6.77 11.24
C MET A 451 -10.03 6.82 10.24
N ALA A 452 -10.48 8.02 9.89
CA ALA A 452 -11.42 8.21 8.79
C ALA A 452 -10.82 7.79 7.43
N GLN A 453 -11.69 7.42 6.51
CA GLN A 453 -11.33 6.99 5.16
C GLN A 453 -12.33 7.54 4.15
N SER A 454 -11.85 8.15 3.07
CA SER A 454 -12.67 8.50 1.90
C SER A 454 -12.60 7.40 0.81
N PRO A 455 -13.54 7.35 -0.15
CA PRO A 455 -13.49 6.42 -1.27
C PRO A 455 -12.47 6.83 -2.35
N GLU A 456 -11.84 8.01 -2.23
CA GLU A 456 -10.84 8.50 -3.17
C GLU A 456 -9.65 7.52 -3.27
N SER A 457 -9.31 7.15 -4.51
CA SER A 457 -8.39 6.03 -4.75
C SER A 457 -6.96 6.28 -4.28
N ARG A 458 -6.58 7.53 -4.08
CA ARG A 458 -5.22 7.94 -3.69
C ARG A 458 -5.11 8.38 -2.24
N GLU A 459 -6.21 8.30 -1.47
CA GLU A 459 -6.13 8.24 -0.01
C GLU A 459 -5.95 6.78 0.42
N TRP A 460 -4.82 6.20 0.04
CA TRP A 460 -4.49 4.80 0.22
C TRP A 460 -3.90 4.55 1.63
N ALA A 461 -4.02 3.30 2.10
CA ALA A 461 -3.40 2.85 3.35
C ALA A 461 -1.89 2.76 3.12
N GLY A 462 -1.17 3.83 3.48
CA GLY A 462 0.18 4.03 3.01
C GLY A 462 1.16 3.05 3.62
N ASP A 463 1.20 3.07 4.96
CA ASP A 463 2.04 2.16 5.71
C ASP A 463 1.60 2.00 7.17
N MET A 464 2.04 0.94 7.84
CA MET A 464 1.89 0.68 9.27
C MET A 464 3.20 0.13 9.85
N VAL A 465 3.58 0.58 11.04
CA VAL A 465 4.71 0.06 11.81
C VAL A 465 4.34 -0.05 13.29
N TYR A 466 4.87 -1.06 13.98
CA TYR A 466 4.67 -1.23 15.43
C TYR A 466 5.78 -0.56 16.26
N GLY A 467 5.39 0.24 17.24
CA GLY A 467 6.29 0.99 18.12
C GLY A 467 6.69 0.21 19.39
N PRO A 468 7.87 0.50 19.98
CA PRO A 468 8.27 -0.08 21.27
C PRO A 468 7.37 0.33 22.45
N ASP A 469 6.57 1.38 22.27
CA ASP A 469 5.55 1.83 23.23
C ASP A 469 4.24 1.03 23.16
N GLY A 470 4.21 -0.01 22.32
CA GLY A 470 3.07 -0.90 22.15
C GLY A 470 1.96 -0.36 21.26
N CYS A 471 2.18 0.77 20.58
CA CYS A 471 1.23 1.42 19.69
C CYS A 471 1.52 1.11 18.21
N PHE A 472 0.52 1.27 17.36
CA PHE A 472 0.74 1.28 15.90
C PHE A 472 0.92 2.71 15.41
N TYR A 473 1.76 2.90 14.40
CA TYR A 473 1.87 4.15 13.68
C TYR A 473 1.51 3.91 12.23
N ILE A 474 0.63 4.75 11.68
CA ILE A 474 0.14 4.62 10.31
C ILE A 474 0.45 5.87 9.49
N ALA A 475 0.66 5.66 8.20
CA ALA A 475 0.73 6.71 7.18
C ALA A 475 -0.48 6.61 6.26
N LYS A 476 -1.14 7.75 6.00
CA LYS A 476 -2.26 7.84 5.05
C LYS A 476 -1.87 8.72 3.87
N GLY A 477 -2.16 8.25 2.65
CA GLY A 477 -1.97 9.04 1.44
C GLY A 477 -2.80 10.33 1.45
N GLY A 478 -2.27 11.41 0.88
CA GLY A 478 -3.07 12.59 0.55
C GLY A 478 -3.99 12.25 -0.62
N SER A 479 -5.23 12.73 -0.59
CA SER A 479 -6.24 12.41 -1.63
C SER A 479 -5.86 13.06 -2.97
N GLN A 480 -5.00 12.41 -3.75
CA GLN A 480 -4.52 12.92 -5.03
C GLN A 480 -5.58 12.81 -6.13
N SER A 481 -5.56 13.74 -7.09
CA SER A 481 -6.56 13.82 -8.16
C SER A 481 -6.23 13.00 -9.42
N ASN A 482 -5.11 12.27 -9.44
CA ASN A 482 -4.62 11.43 -10.56
C ASN A 482 -5.33 10.06 -10.64
N GLY A 483 -6.64 10.05 -10.43
CA GLY A 483 -7.52 8.88 -10.45
C GLY A 483 -8.99 9.29 -10.52
N PRO A 484 -9.93 8.32 -10.54
CA PRO A 484 -11.35 8.62 -10.44
C PRO A 484 -11.61 9.32 -9.11
N GLY A 485 -12.51 10.31 -9.10
CA GLY A 485 -12.90 10.97 -7.86
C GLY A 485 -14.37 11.27 -7.79
N VAL A 486 -14.86 11.35 -6.56
CA VAL A 486 -16.26 11.61 -6.20
C VAL A 486 -16.44 12.91 -5.43
N THR A 487 -15.34 13.50 -4.98
CA THR A 487 -15.26 14.77 -4.26
C THR A 487 -14.64 15.89 -5.13
N ALA A 488 -14.78 17.13 -4.68
CA ALA A 488 -14.27 18.30 -5.38
C ALA A 488 -12.72 18.32 -5.40
N GLN A 489 -12.15 18.92 -6.45
CA GLN A 489 -10.73 19.27 -6.44
C GLN A 489 -10.50 20.45 -5.49
N VAL A 490 -9.45 20.38 -4.68
CA VAL A 490 -9.17 21.38 -3.62
C VAL A 490 -7.85 22.12 -3.82
N ALA A 491 -6.96 21.53 -4.60
CA ALA A 491 -5.72 22.12 -5.07
C ALA A 491 -5.28 21.36 -6.33
N LYS A 492 -4.37 21.93 -7.12
CA LYS A 492 -3.79 21.20 -8.24
C LYS A 492 -3.14 19.89 -7.74
N GLY A 493 -3.57 18.77 -8.32
CA GLY A 493 -3.14 17.44 -7.90
C GLY A 493 -3.90 16.82 -6.72
N PHE A 494 -4.89 17.50 -6.12
CA PHE A 494 -5.59 17.02 -4.92
C PHE A 494 -7.12 17.19 -4.98
N ARG A 495 -7.83 16.24 -4.36
CA ARG A 495 -9.26 16.26 -4.07
C ARG A 495 -9.51 16.36 -2.57
N ALA A 496 -10.74 16.72 -2.18
CA ALA A 496 -11.14 16.63 -0.78
C ALA A 496 -11.11 15.16 -0.34
N GLY A 497 -10.28 14.84 0.65
CA GLY A 497 -10.23 13.50 1.25
C GLY A 497 -10.98 13.45 2.57
N SER A 498 -10.64 12.46 3.38
CA SER A 498 -10.97 12.48 4.81
C SER A 498 -10.19 13.57 5.54
N GLN A 499 -10.64 13.89 6.76
CA GLN A 499 -9.96 14.76 7.71
C GLN A 499 -8.60 14.22 8.19
N HIS A 500 -8.16 13.04 7.73
CA HIS A 500 -6.88 12.42 8.10
C HIS A 500 -6.01 12.09 6.87
N ASN A 501 -6.33 12.59 5.68
CA ASN A 501 -5.55 12.30 4.48
C ASN A 501 -4.16 12.98 4.53
N GLY A 502 -3.10 12.33 4.04
CA GLY A 502 -1.76 12.94 4.03
C GLY A 502 -1.18 13.21 5.44
N THR A 503 -1.44 12.30 6.38
CA THR A 503 -1.00 12.41 7.78
C THR A 503 -0.24 11.18 8.24
N ILE A 504 0.52 11.35 9.33
CA ILE A 504 1.04 10.26 10.15
C ILE A 504 0.30 10.28 11.47
N MET A 505 -0.26 9.13 11.87
CA MET A 505 -1.07 8.98 13.07
C MET A 505 -0.50 7.88 13.96
N LYS A 506 -0.54 8.10 15.27
CA LYS A 506 -0.33 7.07 16.28
C LYS A 506 -1.69 6.50 16.68
N ILE A 507 -1.84 5.20 16.63
CA ILE A 507 -3.01 4.45 17.08
C ILE A 507 -2.65 3.82 18.42
N SER A 508 -3.46 4.11 19.43
CA SER A 508 -3.33 3.56 20.79
C SER A 508 -3.23 2.02 20.81
N ALA A 509 -2.60 1.48 21.85
CA ALA A 509 -2.33 0.05 21.98
C ALA A 509 -3.60 -0.84 21.99
N ASP A 510 -4.76 -0.29 22.35
CA ASP A 510 -6.06 -0.97 22.31
C ASP A 510 -6.86 -0.72 21.01
N GLY A 511 -6.32 0.12 20.12
CA GLY A 511 -6.90 0.48 18.84
C GLY A 511 -8.05 1.49 18.93
N ARG A 512 -8.32 2.10 20.09
CA ARG A 512 -9.58 2.85 20.35
C ARG A 512 -9.45 4.36 20.25
N ASP A 513 -8.24 4.87 20.27
CA ASP A 513 -7.92 6.29 20.12
C ASP A 513 -6.73 6.51 19.18
N TYR A 514 -6.59 7.74 18.71
CA TYR A 514 -5.46 8.17 17.89
C TYR A 514 -4.89 9.52 18.31
N GLU A 515 -3.63 9.74 17.94
CA GLU A 515 -2.97 11.02 18.03
C GLU A 515 -2.39 11.37 16.65
N MET A 516 -2.67 12.57 16.15
CA MET A 516 -2.07 13.07 14.92
C MET A 516 -0.62 13.49 15.20
N ILE A 517 0.33 12.82 14.58
CA ILE A 517 1.77 13.06 14.80
C ILE A 517 2.29 14.13 13.85
N ALA A 518 1.99 14.02 12.56
CA ALA A 518 2.45 15.00 11.57
C ALA A 518 1.48 15.14 10.39
N THR A 519 1.54 16.28 9.70
CA THR A 519 0.64 16.64 8.60
C THR A 519 1.39 17.20 7.39
N GLY A 520 0.66 17.45 6.30
CA GLY A 520 1.21 18.07 5.10
C GLY A 520 2.06 17.14 4.25
N LEU A 521 1.68 15.85 4.17
CA LEU A 521 2.34 14.83 3.34
C LEU A 521 1.49 14.51 2.09
N ARG A 522 2.13 14.02 1.02
CA ARG A 522 1.45 13.69 -0.25
C ARG A 522 1.13 12.20 -0.40
N GLY A 523 2.10 11.33 -0.20
CA GLY A 523 2.03 9.88 -0.30
C GLY A 523 3.08 9.22 0.59
N PRO A 524 2.95 9.34 1.92
CA PRO A 524 3.98 8.91 2.87
C PRO A 524 4.02 7.40 3.09
N TYR A 525 5.22 6.89 3.40
CA TYR A 525 5.49 5.54 3.91
C TYR A 525 6.41 5.61 5.13
N LEU A 526 6.45 4.58 5.98
CA LEU A 526 7.10 4.67 7.29
C LEU A 526 8.32 3.75 7.45
N GLY A 527 9.15 4.12 8.41
CA GLY A 527 10.10 3.25 9.09
C GLY A 527 10.09 3.55 10.59
N MET A 528 10.39 2.55 11.41
CA MET A 528 10.47 2.69 12.87
C MET A 528 11.70 1.99 13.39
N HIS A 529 12.51 2.68 14.20
CA HIS A 529 13.60 2.03 14.92
C HIS A 529 12.99 1.21 16.08
N PRO A 530 13.14 -0.13 16.09
CA PRO A 530 12.32 -0.98 16.97
C PRO A 530 12.62 -0.82 18.47
N GLN A 531 13.82 -0.37 18.85
CA GLN A 531 14.15 -0.06 20.26
C GLN A 531 14.03 1.43 20.62
N LYS A 532 14.42 2.34 19.73
CA LYS A 532 14.46 3.78 20.03
C LYS A 532 13.12 4.49 19.78
N GLY A 533 12.21 3.88 19.03
CA GLY A 533 10.95 4.50 18.63
C GLY A 533 11.13 5.69 17.67
N THR A 534 12.29 5.82 17.04
CA THR A 534 12.56 6.86 16.05
C THR A 534 11.76 6.57 14.78
N ILE A 535 10.87 7.49 14.42
CA ILE A 535 10.03 7.39 13.24
C ILE A 535 10.69 8.11 12.08
N THR A 536 10.77 7.42 10.95
CA THR A 536 11.17 8.01 9.68
C THR A 536 10.05 7.84 8.66
N ALA A 537 10.04 8.70 7.65
CA ALA A 537 9.13 8.53 6.53
C ALA A 537 9.82 8.82 5.21
N SER A 538 9.30 8.23 4.14
CA SER A 538 9.50 8.74 2.78
C SER A 538 8.24 9.45 2.31
N ASP A 539 8.33 10.18 1.20
CA ASP A 539 7.17 10.71 0.48
C ASP A 539 7.41 10.60 -1.03
N GLN A 540 6.34 10.52 -1.82
CA GLN A 540 6.46 10.42 -3.26
C GLN A 540 6.54 11.80 -3.91
N GLN A 541 7.53 11.98 -4.79
CA GLN A 541 7.64 13.17 -5.64
C GLN A 541 6.30 13.46 -6.37
N GLY A 542 5.91 14.73 -6.43
CA GLY A 542 4.76 15.21 -7.18
C GLY A 542 4.34 16.61 -6.75
N ASN A 543 3.05 16.91 -6.78
CA ASN A 543 2.51 18.23 -6.40
C ASN A 543 2.95 18.61 -4.97
N PHE A 544 3.59 19.76 -4.81
CA PHE A 544 4.17 20.25 -3.55
C PHE A 544 5.29 19.38 -2.94
N VAL A 545 5.73 18.31 -3.60
CA VAL A 545 6.84 17.47 -3.15
C VAL A 545 7.87 17.42 -4.28
N PRO A 546 8.88 18.31 -4.27
CA PRO A 546 9.70 18.60 -5.44
C PRO A 546 10.55 17.42 -5.92
N SER A 547 11.05 16.61 -4.99
CA SER A 547 11.76 15.36 -5.25
C SER A 547 11.50 14.38 -4.12
N THR A 548 12.07 13.18 -4.15
CA THR A 548 11.83 12.16 -3.13
C THR A 548 12.56 12.53 -1.83
N PRO A 549 11.86 12.75 -0.68
CA PRO A 549 12.50 13.03 0.60
C PRO A 549 12.61 11.79 1.49
N ILE A 550 13.55 11.83 2.43
CA ILE A 550 13.55 11.04 3.65
C ILE A 550 13.38 12.01 4.82
N TYR A 551 12.33 11.84 5.61
CA TYR A 551 12.03 12.65 6.78
C TYR A 551 12.38 11.93 8.08
N LEU A 552 12.85 12.70 9.06
CA LEU A 552 12.74 12.33 10.47
C LEU A 552 11.42 12.92 10.99
N ILE A 553 10.58 12.08 11.61
CA ILE A 553 9.24 12.49 12.01
C ILE A 553 9.19 12.89 13.48
N ASN A 554 8.79 14.13 13.75
CA ASN A 554 8.48 14.60 15.10
C ASN A 554 7.02 15.01 15.21
N LYS A 555 6.50 14.92 16.43
CA LYS A 555 5.14 15.38 16.74
C LYS A 555 5.02 16.88 16.47
N GLY A 556 4.00 17.26 15.69
CA GLY A 556 3.69 18.63 15.35
C GLY A 556 4.35 19.13 14.07
N ASP A 557 5.18 18.32 13.41
CA ASP A 557 5.82 18.68 12.14
C ASP A 557 4.79 18.83 11.01
N TYR A 558 5.11 19.74 10.09
CA TYR A 558 4.37 19.97 8.84
C TYR A 558 5.33 19.84 7.66
N TYR A 559 4.96 19.03 6.66
CA TYR A 559 5.85 18.67 5.55
C TYR A 559 5.57 19.41 4.24
N GLY A 560 4.72 20.44 4.25
CA GLY A 560 4.66 21.43 3.16
C GLY A 560 3.67 21.13 2.03
N VAL A 561 2.68 20.27 2.24
CA VAL A 561 1.54 20.08 1.32
C VAL A 561 0.30 20.79 1.88
N PRO A 562 -0.12 21.94 1.31
CA PRO A 562 -1.23 22.73 1.86
C PRO A 562 -2.58 22.02 1.85
N ALA A 563 -2.81 21.12 0.88
CA ALA A 563 -4.06 20.39 0.75
C ALA A 563 -4.34 19.42 1.91
N THR A 564 -3.29 19.00 2.64
CA THR A 564 -3.31 18.03 3.74
C THR A 564 -2.73 18.63 5.03
N ALA A 565 -2.87 19.94 5.21
CA ALA A 565 -2.30 20.65 6.34
C ALA A 565 -3.00 20.32 7.68
N HIS A 566 -4.34 20.18 7.67
CA HIS A 566 -5.19 19.92 8.85
C HIS A 566 -4.94 20.86 10.04
N ARG A 567 -4.52 22.11 9.76
CA ARG A 567 -4.13 23.11 10.76
C ARG A 567 -4.16 24.52 10.19
N ASN A 568 -4.18 25.52 11.07
CA ASN A 568 -4.32 26.94 10.71
C ASN A 568 -3.10 27.81 11.09
N ASP A 569 -2.13 27.27 11.82
CA ASP A 569 -0.99 27.98 12.42
C ASP A 569 0.24 28.13 11.49
N ASN A 570 0.14 27.69 10.22
CA ASN A 570 1.15 27.82 9.15
C ASN A 570 2.62 27.70 9.63
N PRO A 571 3.00 26.57 10.26
CA PRO A 571 4.36 26.39 10.77
C PRO A 571 5.40 26.36 9.64
N PRO A 572 6.69 26.61 9.95
CA PRO A 572 7.78 26.31 9.03
C PRO A 572 7.74 24.86 8.57
N ILE A 573 8.08 24.62 7.30
CA ILE A 573 8.16 23.26 6.77
C ILE A 573 9.36 22.55 7.40
N ALA A 574 9.13 21.39 7.98
CA ALA A 574 10.19 20.56 8.52
C ALA A 574 11.13 20.10 7.40
N PRO A 575 12.46 20.25 7.56
CA PRO A 575 13.42 19.80 6.56
C PRO A 575 13.52 18.27 6.54
N PRO A 576 13.72 17.64 5.36
CA PRO A 576 14.09 16.22 5.32
C PRO A 576 15.51 16.00 5.81
N LEU A 577 15.81 14.76 6.23
CA LEU A 577 17.19 14.29 6.37
C LEU A 577 17.94 14.46 5.06
N THR A 578 17.33 14.00 3.96
CA THR A 578 17.88 14.18 2.61
C THR A 578 16.79 14.17 1.55
N TRP A 579 17.04 14.90 0.47
CA TRP A 579 16.39 14.67 -0.82
C TRP A 579 17.17 13.62 -1.62
N ILE A 580 16.46 12.84 -2.41
CA ILE A 580 16.99 11.90 -3.40
C ILE A 580 16.54 12.42 -4.77
N PRO A 581 17.46 12.66 -5.71
CA PRO A 581 17.09 13.28 -6.98
C PRO A 581 16.30 12.32 -7.87
N HIS A 582 15.46 12.89 -8.75
CA HIS A 582 14.58 12.15 -9.65
C HIS A 582 15.27 11.04 -10.47
N SER A 583 16.52 11.29 -10.90
CA SER A 583 17.32 10.32 -11.66
C SER A 583 17.74 9.10 -10.84
N ALA A 584 17.82 9.22 -9.51
CA ALA A 584 18.18 8.15 -8.58
C ALA A 584 16.95 7.43 -8.05
N ASP A 585 15.95 8.17 -7.54
CA ASP A 585 14.68 7.61 -7.11
C ASP A 585 13.55 8.65 -7.22
N ARG A 586 12.56 8.34 -8.06
CA ARG A 586 11.38 9.18 -8.29
C ARG A 586 10.12 8.67 -7.60
N SER A 587 10.18 7.49 -7.00
CA SER A 587 9.05 6.87 -6.30
C SER A 587 9.61 5.93 -5.24
N SER A 588 9.81 6.48 -4.05
CA SER A 588 10.18 5.71 -2.89
C SER A 588 8.98 5.20 -2.14
N ILE A 589 9.20 4.13 -1.37
CA ILE A 589 8.20 3.54 -0.48
C ILE A 589 8.80 3.29 0.92
N SER A 590 8.61 2.14 1.55
CA SER A 590 8.91 1.94 2.98
C SER A 590 10.39 2.10 3.34
N GLN A 591 10.66 2.12 4.65
CA GLN A 591 12.01 2.07 5.23
C GLN A 591 12.10 1.02 6.34
N THR A 592 13.30 0.47 6.58
CA THR A 592 13.55 -0.49 7.68
C THR A 592 14.92 -0.28 8.31
N TRP A 593 14.98 -0.42 9.63
CA TRP A 593 16.23 -0.40 10.41
C TRP A 593 16.84 -1.79 10.51
N ILE A 594 18.12 -1.91 10.17
CA ILE A 594 18.86 -3.17 10.33
C ILE A 594 19.30 -3.30 11.79
N THR A 595 18.83 -4.35 12.47
CA THR A 595 19.11 -4.58 13.90
C THR A 595 19.85 -5.88 14.17
N SER A 596 20.42 -6.49 13.12
CA SER A 596 21.12 -7.76 13.19
C SER A 596 22.58 -7.60 12.79
N ASN A 597 23.48 -8.02 13.68
CA ASN A 597 24.92 -8.09 13.40
C ASN A 597 25.27 -9.05 12.25
N LYS A 598 24.38 -9.98 11.88
CA LYS A 598 24.56 -10.90 10.75
C LYS A 598 24.45 -10.20 9.39
N MET A 599 23.95 -8.96 9.35
CA MET A 599 23.99 -8.10 8.16
C MET A 599 25.31 -7.35 8.00
N GLY A 600 26.29 -7.61 8.89
CA GLY A 600 27.64 -7.11 8.78
C GLY A 600 27.67 -5.57 8.68
N PRO A 601 28.24 -4.99 7.61
CA PRO A 601 28.42 -3.54 7.48
C PRO A 601 27.14 -2.71 7.51
N LEU A 602 25.96 -3.29 7.23
CA LEU A 602 24.68 -2.56 7.28
C LEU A 602 24.04 -2.54 8.67
N ASN A 603 24.61 -3.24 9.66
CA ASN A 603 24.01 -3.32 10.99
C ASN A 603 23.94 -1.93 11.65
N GLY A 604 22.75 -1.55 12.10
CA GLY A 604 22.47 -0.25 12.72
C GLY A 604 21.98 0.82 11.72
N ASP A 605 22.04 0.56 10.42
CA ASP A 605 21.64 1.53 9.41
C ASP A 605 20.15 1.51 9.12
N LEU A 606 19.66 2.67 8.66
CA LEU A 606 18.36 2.80 8.03
C LEU A 606 18.48 2.47 6.54
N ILE A 607 17.60 1.59 6.06
CA ILE A 607 17.49 1.19 4.66
C ILE A 607 16.20 1.72 4.07
N HIS A 608 16.30 2.34 2.90
CA HIS A 608 15.19 2.95 2.16
C HIS A 608 14.91 2.16 0.88
N PHE A 609 13.63 1.97 0.54
CA PHE A 609 13.18 1.10 -0.55
C PHE A 609 12.72 1.92 -1.75
N SER A 610 13.27 1.61 -2.93
CA SER A 610 12.95 2.28 -4.19
C SER A 610 12.04 1.44 -5.06
N PHE A 611 10.89 2.00 -5.44
CA PHE A 611 9.95 1.35 -6.34
C PHE A 611 10.31 1.60 -7.81
N ALA A 612 10.63 2.85 -8.14
CA ALA A 612 10.85 3.26 -9.52
C ALA A 612 12.13 2.68 -10.12
N HIS A 613 13.22 2.70 -9.35
CA HIS A 613 14.48 2.04 -9.68
C HIS A 613 14.71 0.93 -8.66
N PRO A 614 14.22 -0.30 -8.91
CA PRO A 614 14.13 -1.33 -7.89
C PRO A 614 15.44 -1.57 -7.16
N GLY A 615 15.40 -1.42 -5.84
CA GLY A 615 16.55 -1.61 -4.99
C GLY A 615 16.50 -0.80 -3.71
N LEU A 616 17.62 -0.81 -3.00
CA LEU A 616 17.71 -0.28 -1.65
C LEU A 616 18.78 0.82 -1.57
N PHE A 617 18.53 1.82 -0.73
CA PHE A 617 19.50 2.83 -0.37
C PHE A 617 19.90 2.67 1.09
N ARG A 618 21.21 2.68 1.37
CA ARG A 618 21.75 2.86 2.73
C ARG A 618 21.64 4.34 3.06
N VAL A 619 20.96 4.67 4.16
CA VAL A 619 20.80 6.05 4.65
C VAL A 619 21.81 6.30 5.75
N LEU A 620 22.65 7.33 5.57
CA LEU A 620 23.63 7.77 6.56
C LEU A 620 23.13 9.07 7.20
N ILE A 621 23.09 9.09 8.54
CA ILE A 621 22.54 10.20 9.32
C ILE A 621 23.66 10.94 10.03
N ASP A 622 23.79 12.24 9.74
CA ASP A 622 24.63 13.19 10.46
C ASP A 622 23.80 13.92 11.51
N SER A 623 24.06 13.60 12.78
CA SER A 623 23.46 14.26 13.95
C SER A 623 24.43 15.20 14.67
N SER A 624 25.59 15.49 14.05
CA SER A 624 26.63 16.32 14.66
C SER A 624 26.42 17.83 14.49
N SER A 625 25.52 18.22 13.58
CA SER A 625 25.10 19.61 13.34
C SER A 625 23.85 19.96 14.14
N LYS A 626 23.38 21.22 14.06
CA LYS A 626 22.18 21.68 14.80
C LYS A 626 20.89 21.05 14.27
N ILE A 627 20.84 20.77 12.96
CA ILE A 627 19.69 20.15 12.30
C ILE A 627 20.16 18.82 11.73
N THR A 628 19.58 17.72 12.21
CA THR A 628 19.89 16.39 11.70
C THR A 628 19.69 16.35 10.19
N GLN A 629 20.69 15.83 9.48
CA GLN A 629 20.72 15.74 8.03
C GLN A 629 21.30 14.39 7.62
N GLY A 630 21.32 14.08 6.34
CA GLY A 630 21.80 12.80 5.89
C GLY A 630 22.07 12.76 4.40
N GLY A 631 22.36 11.54 3.96
CA GLY A 631 22.55 11.21 2.56
C GLY A 631 22.37 9.73 2.30
N VAL A 632 22.43 9.35 1.04
CA VAL A 632 22.16 8.00 0.57
C VAL A 632 23.19 7.50 -0.42
N SER A 633 23.42 6.19 -0.37
CA SER A 633 24.14 5.42 -1.39
C SER A 633 23.35 4.17 -1.75
N PHE A 634 23.39 3.77 -3.01
CA PHE A 634 22.65 2.60 -3.48
C PHE A 634 23.33 1.27 -3.10
N ILE A 635 22.56 0.30 -2.60
CA ILE A 635 23.02 -1.04 -2.27
C ILE A 635 22.90 -1.93 -3.51
N LYS A 636 24.04 -2.24 -4.12
CA LYS A 636 24.14 -3.07 -5.33
C LYS A 636 23.81 -4.53 -5.00
N ALA A 637 22.69 -5.02 -5.52
CA ALA A 637 22.28 -6.42 -5.54
C ALA A 637 21.30 -6.66 -6.71
N ASP A 638 20.79 -7.88 -6.86
CA ASP A 638 19.76 -8.19 -7.87
C ASP A 638 18.35 -7.95 -7.31
N TYR A 639 17.59 -7.09 -7.97
CA TYR A 639 16.22 -6.72 -7.61
C TYR A 639 15.29 -6.94 -8.81
N PRO A 640 14.69 -8.14 -8.94
CA PRO A 640 13.93 -8.50 -10.13
C PRO A 640 12.58 -7.76 -10.25
N ALA A 641 12.04 -7.19 -9.17
CA ALA A 641 10.79 -6.43 -9.15
C ALA A 641 10.93 -5.23 -8.19
N PRO A 642 10.04 -4.22 -8.28
CA PRO A 642 10.04 -3.06 -7.37
C PRO A 642 10.06 -3.50 -5.90
N THR A 643 10.90 -2.89 -5.07
CA THR A 643 11.04 -3.26 -3.66
C THR A 643 10.14 -2.39 -2.79
N SER A 644 9.30 -3.00 -1.96
CA SER A 644 8.27 -2.29 -1.19
C SER A 644 8.48 -2.16 0.29
N LYS A 645 8.80 -3.28 0.92
CA LYS A 645 8.90 -3.41 2.36
C LYS A 645 9.99 -4.42 2.69
N GLY A 646 10.45 -4.39 3.92
CA GLY A 646 11.33 -5.43 4.40
C GLY A 646 11.41 -5.52 5.91
N VAL A 647 11.77 -6.70 6.39
CA VAL A 647 11.79 -7.05 7.81
C VAL A 647 12.99 -7.93 8.10
N ILE A 648 13.56 -7.79 9.30
CA ILE A 648 14.65 -8.65 9.76
C ILE A 648 14.05 -9.93 10.31
N SER A 649 14.49 -11.07 9.77
CA SER A 649 14.08 -12.38 10.29
C SER A 649 14.67 -12.62 11.68
N PRO A 650 13.87 -12.98 12.69
CA PRO A 650 14.39 -13.35 14.00
C PRO A 650 15.17 -14.67 13.97
N ALA A 651 14.95 -15.52 12.97
CA ALA A 651 15.58 -16.83 12.87
C ALA A 651 17.02 -16.76 12.33
N ASP A 652 17.24 -16.05 11.21
CA ASP A 652 18.55 -16.00 10.56
C ASP A 652 19.20 -14.61 10.59
N GLY A 653 18.50 -13.59 11.09
CA GLY A 653 18.98 -12.21 11.21
C GLY A 653 19.25 -11.53 9.86
N GLN A 654 18.69 -12.04 8.76
CA GLN A 654 18.82 -11.44 7.42
C GLN A 654 17.64 -10.53 7.11
N LEU A 655 17.82 -9.60 6.17
CA LEU A 655 16.75 -8.74 5.66
C LEU A 655 15.94 -9.47 4.60
N TYR A 656 14.63 -9.58 4.80
CA TYR A 656 13.70 -10.06 3.79
C TYR A 656 13.00 -8.87 3.15
N ILE A 657 12.78 -8.95 1.83
CA ILE A 657 12.30 -7.84 1.00
C ILE A 657 11.11 -8.34 0.19
N THR A 658 9.99 -7.65 0.32
CA THR A 658 8.80 -7.82 -0.52
C THR A 658 8.78 -6.78 -1.63
N GLY A 659 7.91 -7.00 -2.61
CA GLY A 659 7.88 -6.16 -3.78
C GLY A 659 6.89 -6.63 -4.83
N PHE A 660 6.17 -5.69 -5.42
CA PHE A 660 5.34 -5.94 -6.59
C PHE A 660 5.30 -4.73 -7.50
N ASN A 661 4.95 -4.97 -8.76
CA ASN A 661 4.92 -3.97 -9.81
C ASN A 661 3.48 -3.56 -10.11
N LEU A 662 3.38 -2.31 -10.52
CA LEU A 662 2.16 -1.66 -10.94
C LEU A 662 2.47 -0.81 -12.17
N TRP A 663 2.91 0.43 -12.01
CA TRP A 663 3.21 1.29 -13.17
C TRP A 663 4.45 2.15 -12.92
N GLY A 664 5.21 2.38 -14.00
CA GLY A 664 6.35 3.30 -14.03
C GLY A 664 7.56 2.93 -13.15
N SER A 665 7.74 1.64 -12.87
CA SER A 665 9.05 1.11 -12.52
C SER A 665 9.89 0.86 -13.78
N SER A 666 11.21 0.93 -13.66
CA SER A 666 12.13 0.50 -14.71
C SER A 666 12.21 -1.03 -14.84
N SER A 667 11.69 -1.80 -13.88
CA SER A 667 11.64 -3.26 -13.96
C SER A 667 10.39 -3.76 -14.69
N THR A 668 10.55 -4.89 -15.39
CA THR A 668 9.47 -5.67 -16.00
C THR A 668 8.96 -6.79 -15.10
N GLY A 669 9.64 -7.13 -14.00
CA GLY A 669 9.20 -8.17 -13.07
C GLY A 669 7.98 -7.75 -12.28
N ILE A 670 7.04 -8.69 -12.06
CA ILE A 670 5.72 -8.41 -11.46
C ILE A 670 5.72 -8.45 -9.94
N SER A 671 6.40 -9.42 -9.32
CA SER A 671 6.51 -9.50 -7.86
C SER A 671 7.70 -10.37 -7.44
N SER A 672 8.26 -10.08 -6.28
CA SER A 672 9.37 -10.82 -5.71
C SER A 672 9.35 -10.83 -4.19
N LEU A 673 9.74 -11.98 -3.62
CA LEU A 673 10.12 -12.12 -2.23
C LEU A 673 11.60 -12.52 -2.18
N LEU A 674 12.43 -11.70 -1.54
CA LEU A 674 13.88 -11.89 -1.51
C LEU A 674 14.38 -12.00 -0.07
N ARG A 675 15.46 -12.74 0.15
CA ARG A 675 16.31 -12.65 1.33
C ARG A 675 17.65 -12.03 0.92
N MET A 676 17.94 -10.84 1.41
CA MET A 676 19.27 -10.24 1.27
C MET A 676 20.21 -10.82 2.31
N ARG A 677 21.34 -11.35 1.85
CA ARG A 677 22.33 -12.00 2.69
C ARG A 677 23.68 -11.31 2.61
N TYR A 678 24.29 -11.07 3.78
CA TYR A 678 25.70 -10.70 3.85
C TYR A 678 26.58 -11.95 3.67
N THR A 679 27.53 -11.90 2.73
CA THR A 679 28.35 -13.07 2.35
C THR A 679 29.65 -13.19 3.13
N GLY A 680 29.93 -12.26 4.04
CA GLY A 680 31.24 -12.16 4.72
C GLY A 680 32.34 -11.49 3.89
N LYS A 681 32.07 -11.13 2.62
CA LYS A 681 33.04 -10.39 1.80
C LYS A 681 33.18 -8.94 2.27
N PRO A 682 34.30 -8.26 1.98
CA PRO A 682 34.48 -6.85 2.29
C PRO A 682 33.37 -5.98 1.67
N SER A 683 32.97 -4.92 2.36
CA SER A 683 32.15 -3.85 1.81
C SER A 683 33.06 -2.68 1.41
N TYR A 684 32.65 -1.97 0.36
CA TYR A 684 33.32 -0.78 -0.15
C TYR A 684 32.40 0.44 -0.15
N MET A 685 31.23 0.31 0.50
CA MET A 685 30.22 1.35 0.52
C MET A 685 30.59 2.50 1.47
N PRO A 686 30.04 3.71 1.24
CA PRO A 686 30.03 4.74 2.26
C PRO A 686 29.36 4.24 3.54
N ASN A 687 29.91 4.60 4.69
CA ASN A 687 29.41 4.23 6.02
C ASN A 687 29.33 5.38 7.02
N GLN A 688 29.88 6.54 6.66
CA GLN A 688 29.79 7.75 7.45
C GLN A 688 29.65 8.94 6.52
N PHE A 689 28.84 9.90 6.92
CA PHE A 689 28.67 11.17 6.21
C PHE A 689 28.65 12.32 7.21
N LYS A 690 29.27 13.43 6.84
CA LYS A 690 29.17 14.71 7.54
C LYS A 690 29.39 15.87 6.59
N ALA A 691 28.50 16.86 6.64
CA ALA A 691 28.65 18.12 5.90
C ALA A 691 29.02 19.28 6.85
N THR A 692 29.95 20.12 6.41
CA THR A 692 30.50 21.24 7.20
C THR A 692 30.57 22.51 6.35
N GLY A 693 30.86 23.66 6.97
CA GLY A 693 31.10 24.91 6.25
C GLY A 693 32.35 24.91 5.37
N GLN A 694 33.26 23.95 5.57
CA GLN A 694 34.53 23.83 4.85
C GLN A 694 34.51 22.71 3.79
N GLY A 695 33.50 21.85 3.81
CA GLY A 695 33.46 20.69 2.93
C GLY A 695 32.68 19.50 3.46
N VAL A 696 32.95 18.33 2.88
CA VAL A 696 32.22 17.08 3.14
C VAL A 696 33.17 15.96 3.51
N MET A 697 32.81 15.22 4.56
CA MET A 697 33.50 14.01 5.00
C MET A 697 32.68 12.78 4.63
N LEU A 698 33.34 11.81 3.99
CA LEU A 698 32.76 10.49 3.68
C LEU A 698 33.66 9.40 4.25
N GLY A 699 33.08 8.51 5.05
CA GLY A 699 33.73 7.28 5.52
C GLY A 699 33.33 6.08 4.65
N PHE A 700 34.20 5.07 4.58
CA PHE A 700 34.01 3.85 3.80
C PHE A 700 34.24 2.61 4.66
N ASP A 701 33.58 1.50 4.30
CA ASP A 701 33.76 0.20 4.97
C ASP A 701 35.14 -0.44 4.73
N CYS A 702 35.95 0.14 3.84
CA CYS A 702 37.27 -0.34 3.45
C CYS A 702 38.35 0.73 3.67
N GLU A 703 39.61 0.29 3.79
CA GLU A 703 40.76 1.20 3.64
C GLU A 703 40.93 1.58 2.18
N LEU A 704 41.18 2.86 1.92
CA LEU A 704 41.42 3.41 0.58
C LEU A 704 42.92 3.45 0.26
N ASP A 705 43.25 3.32 -1.01
CA ASP A 705 44.58 3.62 -1.54
C ASP A 705 44.78 5.15 -1.58
N ALA A 706 45.81 5.61 -0.88
CA ALA A 706 46.15 7.04 -0.78
C ALA A 706 46.42 7.67 -2.15
N ALA A 707 46.96 6.93 -3.12
CA ALA A 707 47.21 7.46 -4.46
C ALA A 707 45.92 7.79 -5.22
N SER A 708 44.82 7.12 -4.89
CA SER A 708 43.52 7.36 -5.50
C SER A 708 42.78 8.56 -4.91
N VAL A 709 43.19 9.07 -3.74
CA VAL A 709 42.53 10.19 -3.05
C VAL A 709 43.18 11.50 -3.46
N ASN A 710 42.61 12.14 -4.48
CA ASN A 710 43.01 13.47 -4.94
C ASN A 710 41.78 14.21 -5.49
N PRO A 711 41.82 15.55 -5.66
CA PRO A 711 40.66 16.31 -6.10
C PRO A 711 40.02 15.86 -7.42
N ALA A 712 40.82 15.37 -8.37
CA ALA A 712 40.31 14.92 -9.67
C ALA A 712 39.55 13.59 -9.61
N SER A 713 39.68 12.85 -8.49
CA SER A 713 38.89 11.64 -8.24
C SER A 713 37.45 11.95 -7.82
N PHE A 714 37.09 13.22 -7.63
CA PHE A 714 35.77 13.64 -7.16
C PHE A 714 35.15 14.67 -8.09
N ALA A 715 33.84 14.57 -8.30
CA ALA A 715 33.04 15.60 -8.93
C ALA A 715 31.86 15.94 -8.01
N VAL A 716 31.67 17.23 -7.73
CA VAL A 716 30.66 17.70 -6.79
C VAL A 716 29.71 18.65 -7.51
N LYS A 717 28.40 18.45 -7.32
CA LYS A 717 27.38 19.39 -7.79
C LYS A 717 26.42 19.77 -6.67
N ARG A 718 25.78 20.92 -6.81
CA ARG A 718 24.69 21.36 -5.95
C ARG A 718 23.57 22.04 -6.72
N TRP A 719 22.35 21.97 -6.17
CA TRP A 719 21.18 22.70 -6.65
C TRP A 719 20.06 22.71 -5.58
N ASN A 720 19.11 23.62 -5.77
CA ASN A 720 17.86 23.70 -5.04
C ASN A 720 16.68 23.29 -5.93
N TYR A 721 15.59 22.95 -5.27
CA TYR A 721 14.30 22.74 -5.89
C TYR A 721 13.34 23.89 -5.58
N LYS A 722 12.33 24.07 -6.41
CA LYS A 722 11.17 24.92 -6.09
C LYS A 722 10.00 24.05 -5.67
N ARG A 723 9.48 24.31 -4.47
CA ARG A 723 8.24 23.73 -3.98
C ARG A 723 7.06 24.49 -4.57
N THR A 724 6.34 23.87 -5.50
CA THR A 724 5.19 24.47 -6.18
C THR A 724 4.05 23.45 -6.27
N GLN A 725 2.88 23.88 -6.74
CA GLN A 725 1.77 22.98 -7.03
C GLN A 725 1.98 22.12 -8.29
N GLU A 726 3.04 22.36 -9.06
CA GLU A 726 3.40 21.56 -10.23
C GLU A 726 3.95 20.19 -9.79
N TYR A 727 3.89 19.20 -10.68
CA TYR A 727 4.43 17.88 -10.37
C TYR A 727 5.97 17.91 -10.32
N GLY A 728 6.57 17.71 -9.15
CA GLY A 728 8.02 17.72 -8.97
C GLY A 728 8.64 19.10 -9.17
N SER A 729 9.93 19.16 -9.53
CA SER A 729 10.63 20.43 -9.73
C SER A 729 11.81 20.31 -10.69
N GLY A 730 12.12 21.42 -11.37
CA GLY A 730 13.41 21.61 -12.04
C GLY A 730 14.53 21.91 -11.03
N HIS A 731 15.74 22.15 -11.55
CA HIS A 731 16.91 22.49 -10.75
C HIS A 731 17.23 23.98 -10.82
N PHE A 732 17.55 24.56 -9.67
CA PHE A 732 17.88 25.97 -9.51
C PHE A 732 19.20 26.13 -8.76
N LYS A 733 20.02 27.09 -9.19
CA LYS A 733 21.25 27.47 -8.52
C LYS A 733 20.94 28.19 -7.21
N MET A 734 21.97 28.45 -6.40
CA MET A 734 21.81 29.17 -5.13
C MET A 734 21.22 30.58 -5.27
N ASP A 735 21.39 31.25 -6.41
CA ASP A 735 20.82 32.57 -6.71
C ASP A 735 19.36 32.52 -7.23
N GLY A 736 18.78 31.32 -7.35
CA GLY A 736 17.43 31.09 -7.85
C GLY A 736 17.29 31.02 -9.38
N THR A 737 18.38 31.24 -10.12
CA THR A 737 18.42 31.02 -11.57
C THR A 737 18.39 29.53 -11.90
N THR A 738 17.97 29.19 -13.12
CA THR A 738 17.87 27.81 -13.59
C THR A 738 19.26 27.16 -13.74
N GLY A 739 19.42 25.93 -13.24
CA GLY A 739 20.64 25.14 -13.46
C GLY A 739 21.15 24.41 -12.22
N GLN A 740 22.27 23.72 -12.41
CA GLN A 740 23.11 23.15 -11.35
C GLN A 740 24.44 23.92 -11.30
N GLU A 741 25.11 23.88 -10.14
CA GLU A 741 26.46 24.40 -9.97
C GLU A 741 27.44 23.23 -9.80
N THR A 742 28.49 23.20 -10.62
CA THR A 742 29.65 22.33 -10.39
C THR A 742 30.56 22.99 -9.37
N MET A 743 30.81 22.30 -8.26
CA MET A 743 31.63 22.80 -7.16
C MET A 743 33.07 22.33 -7.33
N GLN A 744 34.03 23.23 -7.11
CA GLN A 744 35.44 22.86 -7.09
C GLN A 744 35.76 22.03 -5.85
N VAL A 745 36.48 20.93 -6.03
CA VAL A 745 37.17 20.26 -4.91
C VAL A 745 38.55 20.90 -4.78
N ALA A 746 38.75 21.72 -3.76
CA ALA A 746 40.00 22.44 -3.54
C ALA A 746 41.13 21.50 -3.09
N ALA A 747 40.78 20.52 -2.26
CA ALA A 747 41.68 19.47 -1.78
C ALA A 747 40.87 18.23 -1.35
N ALA A 748 41.52 17.07 -1.36
CA ALA A 748 41.00 15.83 -0.80
C ALA A 748 42.03 15.27 0.19
N TYR A 749 41.63 15.09 1.44
CA TYR A 749 42.47 14.56 2.51
C TYR A 749 42.01 13.15 2.89
N LEU A 750 42.95 12.25 3.09
CA LEU A 750 42.70 10.91 3.63
C LEU A 750 42.94 10.91 5.14
N SER A 751 42.05 10.29 5.91
CA SER A 751 42.23 10.13 7.35
C SER A 751 43.39 9.19 7.68
N SER A 752 43.87 9.27 8.92
CA SER A 752 44.95 8.43 9.45
C SER A 752 44.64 6.92 9.39
N ASP A 753 43.39 6.53 9.60
CA ASP A 753 42.90 5.15 9.45
C ASP A 753 42.67 4.73 7.99
N LYS A 754 42.85 5.65 7.04
CA LYS A 754 42.64 5.47 5.60
C LYS A 754 41.21 5.09 5.20
N LYS A 755 40.23 5.29 6.08
CA LYS A 755 38.83 4.93 5.83
C LYS A 755 37.93 6.12 5.56
N LYS A 756 38.41 7.35 5.69
CA LYS A 756 37.61 8.55 5.47
C LYS A 756 38.32 9.52 4.55
N VAL A 757 37.55 10.21 3.73
CA VAL A 757 38.02 11.33 2.93
C VAL A 757 37.36 12.61 3.43
N PHE A 758 38.12 13.70 3.49
CA PHE A 758 37.60 15.04 3.68
C PHE A 758 37.86 15.86 2.42
N LEU A 759 36.78 16.24 1.75
CA LEU A 759 36.82 17.09 0.56
C LEU A 759 36.66 18.54 0.99
N LEU A 760 37.66 19.37 0.75
CA LEU A 760 37.54 20.81 0.91
C LEU A 760 36.79 21.38 -0.28
N ILE A 761 35.61 21.95 -0.01
CA ILE A 761 34.72 22.49 -1.03
C ILE A 761 34.43 23.94 -0.62
N PRO A 762 34.80 24.94 -1.45
CA PRO A 762 34.56 26.33 -1.12
C PRO A 762 33.06 26.63 -1.16
N GLU A 763 32.66 27.66 -0.41
CA GLU A 763 31.29 28.20 -0.42
C GLU A 763 30.19 27.17 -0.08
N MET A 764 30.48 26.21 0.81
CA MET A 764 29.45 25.33 1.38
C MET A 764 28.40 26.14 2.13
N LYS A 765 27.14 25.92 1.78
CA LYS A 765 25.96 26.59 2.33
C LYS A 765 24.82 25.59 2.44
N GLU A 766 23.76 25.98 3.14
CA GLU A 766 22.51 25.23 3.16
C GLU A 766 21.98 25.08 1.73
N VAL A 767 21.65 23.86 1.32
CA VAL A 767 21.22 23.53 -0.04
C VAL A 767 20.42 22.24 -0.03
N MET A 768 19.34 22.18 -0.81
CA MET A 768 18.45 21.02 -0.82
C MET A 768 19.14 19.77 -1.37
N GLN A 769 19.98 19.89 -2.40
CA GLN A 769 20.62 18.72 -3.01
C GLN A 769 22.08 18.99 -3.33
N MET A 770 22.92 18.07 -2.89
CA MET A 770 24.28 17.88 -3.38
C MET A 770 24.49 16.43 -3.81
N GLU A 771 25.45 16.23 -4.70
CA GLU A 771 25.97 14.92 -5.04
C GLU A 771 27.50 14.96 -5.10
N VAL A 772 28.13 13.88 -4.63
CA VAL A 772 29.57 13.63 -4.77
C VAL A 772 29.72 12.33 -5.56
N THR A 773 30.18 12.45 -6.79
CA THR A 773 30.67 11.30 -7.58
C THR A 773 32.12 11.07 -7.22
N TYR A 774 32.51 9.82 -6.99
CA TYR A 774 33.89 9.47 -6.63
C TYR A 774 34.40 8.28 -7.44
N LYS A 775 35.68 8.33 -7.82
CA LYS A 775 36.41 7.26 -8.52
C LYS A 775 37.67 6.94 -7.74
N LEU A 776 37.53 6.05 -6.76
CA LEU A 776 38.56 5.68 -5.81
C LEU A 776 39.02 4.23 -6.02
N THR A 777 40.12 3.88 -5.37
CA THR A 777 40.62 2.51 -5.29
C THR A 777 40.78 2.14 -3.82
N ALA A 778 40.24 0.99 -3.43
CA ALA A 778 40.48 0.42 -2.13
C ALA A 778 41.92 -0.12 -2.05
N LYS A 779 42.45 -0.27 -0.84
CA LYS A 779 43.81 -0.76 -0.60
C LYS A 779 44.09 -2.15 -1.22
N ASP A 780 43.05 -2.96 -1.41
CA ASP A 780 43.12 -4.27 -2.06
C ASP A 780 43.03 -4.20 -3.60
N GLY A 781 43.00 -3.00 -4.19
CA GLY A 781 42.93 -2.76 -5.62
C GLY A 781 41.51 -2.75 -6.20
N LYS A 782 40.45 -2.96 -5.40
CA LYS A 782 39.08 -2.87 -5.90
C LYS A 782 38.68 -1.43 -6.20
N LYS A 783 37.98 -1.24 -7.32
CA LYS A 783 37.41 0.06 -7.67
C LYS A 783 36.26 0.40 -6.74
N VAL A 784 36.27 1.63 -6.23
CA VAL A 784 35.21 2.24 -5.44
C VAL A 784 34.69 3.43 -6.25
N ASP A 785 33.73 3.15 -7.13
CA ASP A 785 33.19 4.07 -8.13
C ASP A 785 31.68 4.15 -7.97
N ASP A 786 31.19 5.28 -7.48
CA ASP A 786 29.77 5.50 -7.20
C ASP A 786 29.44 6.99 -6.99
N VAL A 787 28.16 7.24 -6.66
CA VAL A 787 27.64 8.54 -6.27
C VAL A 787 27.05 8.49 -4.87
N PHE A 788 27.27 9.55 -4.10
CA PHE A 788 26.61 9.79 -2.82
C PHE A 788 25.77 11.07 -2.91
N TRP A 789 24.48 10.98 -2.58
CA TRP A 789 23.53 12.11 -2.62
C TRP A 789 23.18 12.53 -1.21
N PHE A 790 23.13 13.84 -0.94
CA PHE A 790 22.86 14.36 0.39
C PHE A 790 22.26 15.75 0.38
N THR A 791 21.72 16.15 1.53
CA THR A 791 21.21 17.50 1.79
C THR A 791 22.08 18.18 2.84
N VAL A 792 22.23 19.50 2.73
CA VAL A 792 22.89 20.32 3.75
C VAL A 792 21.81 21.23 4.35
N ASN A 793 21.25 20.83 5.49
CA ASN A 793 20.28 21.65 6.22
C ASN A 793 20.97 22.62 7.18
N ASN A 794 22.19 22.29 7.60
CA ASN A 794 22.97 23.14 8.48
C ASN A 794 24.47 22.90 8.25
N THR A 795 25.25 23.99 8.25
CA THR A 795 26.71 23.91 8.23
C THR A 795 27.26 24.19 9.63
N SER A 796 28.16 23.32 10.08
CA SER A 796 28.98 23.53 11.28
C SER A 796 30.45 23.66 10.88
N GLU A 797 31.27 24.25 11.74
CA GLU A 797 32.73 24.29 11.54
C GLU A 797 33.31 22.87 11.54
N ALA A 798 34.15 22.56 10.54
CA ALA A 798 34.91 21.33 10.51
C ALA A 798 35.94 21.29 11.66
N LYS A 799 36.11 20.12 12.27
CA LYS A 799 37.15 19.85 13.28
C LYS A 799 38.00 18.67 12.81
N PRO A 800 38.81 18.81 11.74
CA PRO A 800 39.38 17.69 11.02
C PRO A 800 40.27 16.79 11.89
N GLU A 801 40.99 17.36 12.85
CA GLU A 801 41.86 16.61 13.78
C GLU A 801 41.06 15.64 14.64
N LYS A 802 39.86 16.05 15.09
CA LYS A 802 38.95 15.19 15.86
C LYS A 802 38.36 14.06 15.02
N GLU A 803 38.29 14.26 13.71
CA GLU A 803 37.75 13.30 12.75
C GLU A 803 38.83 12.39 12.17
N GLY A 804 40.09 12.55 12.60
CA GLY A 804 41.23 11.70 12.25
C GLY A 804 42.05 12.19 11.06
N PHE A 805 41.90 13.45 10.65
CA PHE A 805 42.68 14.08 9.58
C PHE A 805 43.82 14.92 10.15
N SER A 806 44.97 14.90 9.47
CA SER A 806 46.15 15.70 9.83
C SER A 806 46.56 16.60 8.67
N ASN A 807 47.12 17.77 8.96
CA ASN A 807 47.67 18.71 7.96
C ASN A 807 46.64 19.22 6.95
N VAL A 808 45.39 19.46 7.39
CA VAL A 808 44.36 20.04 6.54
C VAL A 808 44.62 21.54 6.35
N ASP A 809 44.87 21.96 5.12
CA ASP A 809 45.11 23.36 4.78
C ASP A 809 43.79 24.04 4.36
N LEU A 810 43.09 24.61 5.34
CA LEU A 810 41.84 25.33 5.09
C LEU A 810 42.02 26.60 4.24
N ALA A 811 43.24 27.13 4.10
CA ALA A 811 43.50 28.31 3.26
C ALA A 811 43.31 28.00 1.76
N LEU A 812 43.22 26.72 1.36
CA LEU A 812 42.91 26.31 0.00
C LEU A 812 41.47 26.69 -0.42
N LEU A 813 40.56 26.93 0.53
CA LEU A 813 39.18 27.34 0.25
C LEU A 813 39.07 28.75 -0.36
N THR A 814 40.10 29.59 -0.21
CA THR A 814 40.08 30.97 -0.72
C THR A 814 40.84 31.14 -2.04
N LYS A 815 41.46 30.09 -2.59
CA LYS A 815 42.20 30.16 -3.86
C LYS A 815 41.23 30.09 -5.04
N LYS A 816 41.03 31.22 -5.73
CA LYS A 816 40.32 31.25 -7.03
C LYS A 816 41.08 30.43 -8.07
N LYS A 817 40.43 29.42 -8.65
CA LYS A 817 40.93 28.70 -9.83
C LYS A 817 40.09 29.07 -11.04
N THR A 818 40.73 29.15 -12.20
CA THR A 818 40.15 29.49 -13.50
C THR A 818 39.07 28.49 -13.89
N GLU A 819 37.94 29.00 -14.39
CA GLU A 819 36.82 28.21 -14.89
C GLU A 819 37.28 27.21 -15.97
N GLU A 820 36.94 25.93 -15.81
CA GLU A 820 37.11 24.96 -16.89
C GLU A 820 36.10 25.23 -17.99
N VAL A 821 36.60 25.36 -19.21
CA VAL A 821 35.80 25.52 -20.42
C VAL A 821 34.97 24.26 -20.62
N VAL A 822 33.66 24.38 -20.44
CA VAL A 822 32.69 23.35 -20.81
C VAL A 822 32.83 23.08 -22.30
N LYS A 823 33.29 21.88 -22.67
CA LYS A 823 33.21 21.43 -24.06
C LYS A 823 31.74 21.38 -24.44
N THR A 824 31.33 22.21 -25.40
CA THR A 824 30.06 22.08 -26.08
C THR A 824 30.15 20.88 -27.02
N ASP A 825 29.72 19.73 -26.54
CA ASP A 825 29.49 18.58 -27.40
C ASP A 825 28.37 18.93 -28.41
N LEU A 826 28.50 18.44 -29.64
CA LEU A 826 27.48 18.65 -30.67
C LEU A 826 26.29 17.71 -30.40
N ALA A 827 25.08 18.19 -30.67
CA ALA A 827 23.89 17.38 -30.52
C ALA A 827 23.92 16.18 -31.47
N SER A 828 23.67 14.97 -30.94
CA SER A 828 23.66 13.73 -31.70
C SER A 828 22.55 12.79 -31.25
N VAL A 829 22.25 11.76 -32.06
CA VAL A 829 21.26 10.73 -31.72
C VAL A 829 21.74 9.90 -30.53
N GLU A 830 23.03 9.57 -30.51
CA GLU A 830 23.68 8.78 -29.45
C GLU A 830 23.62 9.52 -28.11
N ALA A 831 23.98 10.81 -28.09
CA ALA A 831 23.86 11.64 -26.89
C ALA A 831 22.40 11.72 -26.40
N GLY A 832 21.44 11.82 -27.32
CA GLY A 832 20.02 11.85 -26.98
C GLY A 832 19.53 10.57 -26.32
N ARG A 833 19.98 9.41 -26.82
CA ARG A 833 19.69 8.10 -26.21
C ARG A 833 20.33 7.97 -24.83
N GLU A 834 21.55 8.47 -24.64
CA GLU A 834 22.19 8.47 -23.32
C GLU A 834 21.42 9.31 -22.31
N VAL A 835 21.00 10.53 -22.68
CA VAL A 835 20.18 11.41 -21.83
C VAL A 835 18.87 10.72 -21.46
N PHE A 836 18.21 10.09 -22.43
CA PHE A 836 16.96 9.35 -22.21
C PHE A 836 17.10 8.24 -21.16
N GLN A 837 18.25 7.56 -21.12
CA GLN A 837 18.54 6.54 -20.11
C GLN A 837 18.94 7.15 -18.76
N LYS A 838 19.91 8.08 -18.77
CA LYS A 838 20.47 8.71 -17.55
C LYS A 838 19.43 9.50 -16.76
N MET A 839 18.47 10.10 -17.44
CA MET A 839 17.40 10.89 -16.82
C MET A 839 16.15 10.08 -16.44
N ALA A 840 16.25 8.75 -16.49
CA ALA A 840 15.15 7.81 -16.20
C ALA A 840 13.90 8.00 -17.08
N CYS A 841 14.01 8.69 -18.23
CA CYS A 841 12.89 8.88 -19.16
C CYS A 841 12.34 7.54 -19.67
N SER A 842 13.20 6.52 -19.82
CA SER A 842 12.84 5.17 -20.24
C SER A 842 11.86 4.44 -19.32
N GLY A 843 11.79 4.82 -18.04
CA GLY A 843 10.80 4.27 -17.13
C GLY A 843 9.42 4.92 -17.28
N CYS A 844 9.30 6.04 -18.01
CA CYS A 844 8.03 6.75 -18.23
C CYS A 844 7.59 6.73 -19.70
N HIS A 845 8.53 6.69 -20.64
CA HIS A 845 8.31 6.71 -22.08
C HIS A 845 8.99 5.51 -22.74
N SER A 846 8.36 4.95 -23.76
CA SER A 846 8.90 3.83 -24.54
C SER A 846 9.62 4.34 -25.81
N GLU A 847 10.78 3.76 -26.13
CA GLU A 847 11.44 3.97 -27.44
C GLU A 847 10.61 3.39 -28.59
N GLY A 848 9.87 2.30 -28.35
CA GLY A 848 8.92 1.70 -29.29
C GLY A 848 7.47 2.15 -29.07
N LEU A 849 6.49 1.36 -29.52
CA LEU A 849 5.05 1.66 -29.38
C LEU A 849 4.42 1.25 -28.03
N LYS A 850 5.19 0.81 -27.04
CA LYS A 850 4.64 0.36 -25.74
C LYS A 850 3.99 1.52 -24.99
N THR A 851 2.71 1.37 -24.65
CA THR A 851 1.94 2.31 -23.82
C THR A 851 1.58 1.73 -22.45
N LYS A 852 1.40 0.42 -22.36
CA LYS A 852 1.00 -0.29 -21.13
C LYS A 852 2.08 -0.18 -20.05
N GLY A 853 1.70 0.29 -18.86
CA GLY A 853 2.59 0.48 -17.70
C GLY A 853 3.46 1.74 -17.72
N MET A 854 3.26 2.58 -18.74
CA MET A 854 4.04 3.80 -18.93
C MET A 854 3.28 5.02 -18.39
N TYR A 855 4.00 5.95 -17.76
CA TYR A 855 3.43 7.22 -17.31
C TYR A 855 3.21 8.23 -18.44
N GLY A 856 3.95 8.10 -19.53
CA GLY A 856 3.93 9.02 -20.66
C GLY A 856 3.80 8.31 -22.01
N PRO A 857 3.50 9.06 -23.08
CA PRO A 857 3.32 8.51 -24.42
C PRO A 857 4.63 7.95 -25.01
N PRO A 858 4.54 6.97 -25.94
CA PRO A 858 5.71 6.42 -26.63
C PRO A 858 6.36 7.46 -27.55
N PHE A 859 7.67 7.32 -27.78
CA PHE A 859 8.44 8.20 -28.65
C PHE A 859 8.44 7.77 -30.12
N GLN A 860 8.25 6.47 -30.41
CA GLN A 860 8.17 5.99 -31.78
C GLN A 860 7.04 6.69 -32.55
N ASN A 861 7.38 7.23 -33.72
CA ASN A 861 6.48 8.01 -34.59
C ASN A 861 5.91 9.31 -33.95
N LEU A 862 6.50 9.80 -32.86
CA LEU A 862 6.03 11.03 -32.20
C LEU A 862 6.27 12.27 -33.09
N TYR A 863 7.48 12.45 -33.62
CA TYR A 863 7.85 13.69 -34.29
C TYR A 863 7.05 13.94 -35.59
N LYS A 864 6.40 15.11 -35.68
CA LYS A 864 5.40 15.51 -36.70
C LYS A 864 4.03 14.80 -36.62
N SER A 865 3.75 14.02 -35.57
CA SER A 865 2.40 13.50 -35.35
C SER A 865 1.46 14.59 -34.79
N GLU A 866 0.16 14.50 -35.09
CA GLU A 866 -0.86 15.31 -34.42
C GLU A 866 -1.12 14.75 -33.01
N ARG A 867 -1.17 15.65 -32.02
CA ARG A 867 -1.46 15.34 -30.62
C ARG A 867 -2.80 15.92 -30.24
N HIS A 868 -3.58 15.15 -29.50
CA HIS A 868 -4.81 15.60 -28.85
C HIS A 868 -4.57 15.75 -27.35
N PHE A 869 -5.01 16.86 -26.79
CA PHE A 869 -4.82 17.19 -25.38
C PHE A 869 -6.12 17.01 -24.57
N GLU A 870 -5.98 16.98 -23.25
CA GLU A 870 -7.10 16.81 -22.33
C GLU A 870 -8.13 17.95 -22.41
N ASP A 871 -7.68 19.17 -22.73
CA ASP A 871 -8.52 20.36 -22.92
C ASP A 871 -9.27 20.39 -24.28
N GLY A 872 -9.10 19.36 -25.11
CA GLY A 872 -9.70 19.24 -26.43
C GLY A 872 -8.93 19.93 -27.57
N THR A 873 -7.85 20.64 -27.27
CA THR A 873 -6.99 21.27 -28.29
C THR A 873 -6.07 20.25 -28.98
N THR A 874 -5.46 20.67 -30.10
CA THR A 874 -4.49 19.86 -30.84
C THR A 874 -3.22 20.64 -31.18
N ALA A 875 -2.11 19.93 -31.37
CA ALA A 875 -0.86 20.50 -31.90
C ALA A 875 -0.04 19.44 -32.63
N ILE A 876 0.85 19.89 -33.52
CA ILE A 876 1.85 19.02 -34.14
C ILE A 876 3.04 18.85 -33.18
N ALA A 877 3.50 17.62 -32.98
CA ALA A 877 4.67 17.30 -32.18
C ALA A 877 5.98 17.65 -32.91
N ASP A 878 6.22 18.94 -33.09
CA ASP A 878 7.46 19.52 -33.62
C ASP A 878 8.52 19.76 -32.52
N GLU A 879 9.66 20.37 -32.87
CA GLU A 879 10.73 20.68 -31.92
C GLU A 879 10.28 21.59 -30.78
N LYS A 880 9.37 22.54 -31.06
CA LYS A 880 8.84 23.47 -30.06
C LYS A 880 7.97 22.71 -29.06
N TYR A 881 7.09 21.83 -29.54
CA TYR A 881 6.28 20.96 -28.70
C TYR A 881 7.14 20.05 -27.81
N ILE A 882 8.18 19.42 -28.37
CA ILE A 882 9.07 18.52 -27.61
C ILE A 882 9.78 19.31 -26.50
N ARG A 883 10.32 20.49 -26.82
CA ARG A 883 10.96 21.38 -25.83
C ARG A 883 9.99 21.83 -24.75
N GLU A 884 8.78 22.26 -25.12
CA GLU A 884 7.73 22.66 -24.18
C GLU A 884 7.33 21.49 -23.27
N SER A 885 7.18 20.28 -23.81
CA SER A 885 6.85 19.08 -23.03
C SER A 885 7.95 18.70 -22.02
N ILE A 886 9.21 18.98 -22.34
CA ILE A 886 10.36 18.71 -21.45
C ILE A 886 10.48 19.76 -20.34
N LEU A 887 10.29 21.03 -20.68
CA LEU A 887 10.51 22.15 -19.75
C LEU A 887 9.26 22.53 -18.96
N THR A 888 8.08 22.41 -19.57
CA THR A 888 6.78 22.83 -19.03
C THR A 888 5.72 21.75 -19.29
N PRO A 889 5.92 20.52 -18.79
CA PRO A 889 5.09 19.36 -19.13
C PRO A 889 3.59 19.53 -18.85
N SER A 890 3.23 20.35 -17.86
CA SER A 890 1.85 20.62 -17.47
C SER A 890 1.11 21.56 -18.42
N ALA A 891 1.82 22.23 -19.33
CA ALA A 891 1.21 23.17 -20.28
C ALA A 891 0.23 22.47 -21.24
N ARG A 892 0.53 21.22 -21.63
CA ARG A 892 -0.28 20.44 -22.58
C ARG A 892 -0.24 18.94 -22.25
N VAL A 893 -1.20 18.48 -21.46
CA VAL A 893 -1.33 17.07 -21.09
C VAL A 893 -2.01 16.30 -22.23
N VAL A 894 -1.34 15.28 -22.74
CA VAL A 894 -1.86 14.41 -23.80
C VAL A 894 -3.09 13.66 -23.29
N LYS A 895 -4.16 13.65 -24.10
CA LYS A 895 -5.40 12.92 -23.78
C LYS A 895 -5.11 11.46 -23.42
N GLY A 896 -5.59 11.04 -22.25
CA GLY A 896 -5.40 9.67 -21.72
C GLY A 896 -4.17 9.49 -20.82
N TYR A 897 -3.40 10.55 -20.57
CA TYR A 897 -2.31 10.58 -19.60
C TYR A 897 -2.61 11.57 -18.47
N ASN A 898 -1.93 11.43 -17.33
CA ASN A 898 -2.03 12.34 -16.19
C ASN A 898 -0.85 13.32 -16.19
N GLU A 899 -1.01 14.46 -15.50
CA GLU A 899 0.06 15.41 -15.22
C GLU A 899 1.06 14.85 -14.17
N GLU A 900 1.92 13.92 -14.59
CA GLU A 900 2.86 13.19 -13.71
C GLU A 900 4.33 13.32 -14.17
N MET A 901 4.61 14.16 -15.16
CA MET A 901 5.97 14.41 -15.65
C MET A 901 6.58 15.63 -14.95
N PRO A 902 7.77 15.51 -14.32
CA PRO A 902 8.47 16.66 -13.74
C PRO A 902 9.08 17.54 -14.82
N SER A 903 9.32 18.81 -14.47
CA SER A 903 10.06 19.73 -15.32
C SER A 903 11.56 19.39 -15.34
N PHE A 904 12.17 19.40 -16.53
CA PHE A 904 13.61 19.25 -16.72
C PHE A 904 14.35 20.60 -16.85
N VAL A 905 13.70 21.70 -16.46
CA VAL A 905 14.30 23.04 -16.38
C VAL A 905 15.54 23.00 -15.47
N GLY A 906 16.68 23.43 -16.01
CA GLY A 906 17.95 23.47 -15.27
C GLY A 906 18.60 22.12 -15.05
N ILE A 907 17.99 21.05 -15.58
CA ILE A 907 18.52 19.70 -15.55
C ILE A 907 19.16 19.37 -16.91
N LEU A 908 18.45 19.68 -17.99
CA LEU A 908 18.91 19.46 -19.36
C LEU A 908 19.40 20.78 -19.98
N SER A 909 20.56 20.73 -20.64
CA SER A 909 21.06 21.82 -21.47
C SER A 909 20.31 21.91 -22.80
N ASP A 910 20.47 23.02 -23.53
CA ASP A 910 19.89 23.15 -24.87
C ASP A 910 20.43 22.08 -25.84
N THR A 911 21.70 21.71 -25.71
CA THR A 911 22.31 20.62 -26.46
C THR A 911 21.69 19.26 -26.10
N ASP A 912 21.41 19.00 -24.82
CA ASP A 912 20.75 17.75 -24.40
C ASP A 912 19.34 17.65 -24.99
N ILE A 913 18.57 18.74 -24.92
CA ILE A 913 17.21 18.79 -25.48
C ILE A 913 17.24 18.60 -27.00
N ALA A 914 18.20 19.23 -27.69
CA ALA A 914 18.42 19.03 -29.11
C ALA A 914 18.77 17.57 -29.42
N SER A 915 19.63 16.94 -28.62
CA SER A 915 20.04 15.54 -28.76
C SER A 915 18.87 14.58 -28.54
N VAL A 916 18.09 14.76 -27.47
CA VAL A 916 16.85 13.98 -27.22
C VAL A 916 15.86 14.15 -28.37
N THR A 917 15.74 15.35 -28.92
CA THR A 917 14.90 15.62 -30.08
C THR A 917 15.39 14.87 -31.33
N LEU A 918 16.69 14.85 -31.59
CA LEU A 918 17.30 14.05 -32.68
C LEU A 918 17.07 12.55 -32.46
N PHE A 919 17.19 12.08 -31.22
CA PHE A 919 16.89 10.71 -30.87
C PHE A 919 15.41 10.37 -31.16
N ILE A 920 14.44 11.19 -30.71
CA ILE A 920 13.02 11.00 -31.04
C ILE A 920 12.78 10.99 -32.57
N LYS A 921 13.45 11.86 -33.33
CA LYS A 921 13.37 11.90 -34.80
C LYS A 921 13.87 10.59 -35.43
N SER A 922 14.90 9.97 -34.86
CA SER A 922 15.48 8.71 -35.33
C SER A 922 14.55 7.50 -35.13
N LEU A 923 13.58 7.59 -34.22
CA LEU A 923 12.61 6.53 -33.92
C LEU A 923 11.44 6.46 -34.93
N LYS A 924 11.56 7.11 -36.09
CA LYS A 924 10.61 6.98 -37.21
C LYS A 924 10.81 5.65 -37.94
N LYS A 925 9.73 5.03 -38.36
CA LYS A 925 9.78 3.99 -39.39
C LYS A 925 9.80 4.59 -40.78
#